data_AF-H5XZA7-F1
#
_entry.id   AF-H5XZA7-F1
#
_cell.length_a   1.000
_cell.length_b   1.000
_cell.length_c   1.000
_cell.angle_alpha   90.00
_cell.angle_beta   90.00
_cell.angle_gamma   90.00
#
_symmetry.space_group_name_H-M   'P 1'
#
loop_
_entity.id
_entity.type
_entity.pdbx_description
1 polymer ?
#
loop_
_entity_poly.entity_id
_entity_poly.type
_entity_poly.pdbx_seq_one_letter_code
_entity_poly.pdbx_strand_id
1 'polypeptide(L)'
;MAGNHFLAFSGPYRPENKLTLAAYVVSGPFLDFKGTLCFVVLNDDLQRMRIERNYQSLFDLVMNYVSQTYQSWFGIPLYVCNLQPGENGNAQLEIHPSSIDEDKAEIIAALVLEDTVIESSEIVNRQDYRITEFGNVTETDFFEYTLKNSGQALSTSVLAKSPSDLGLMVQLIDKLETFSAERYGEEVILYIEQQSPLEAFRSFVRYAQLFDQDENPDVVAAINLGLEITRFLVGKMFYDYADWAGAWATSLACLHRESELALVGYRWLGIVNEAMGRIEASQAAYEKGRLLFNDVSDLRKKARFLMSCGISLIALSSHLDFEDLDEEAREGIEEQILTPAQNYFTEALKLFDQLPDYNTGFARCAIHFDLARLDDLRGDHLQCLKKLEDFANEDYDLNESPKLMISAVIYSLTALRNLSFKDPQWRIQYLLSLNEAAEILPNIFSALPDKACLLSVIMGDALLTLDNPQDAIAYFSAAYERQQLLLQNVVLASGPGSPWGGIAALDIAGKLQHTLIVQHDSSENDALIWRALDTGEGQKGRFFRRDLFFYSQAADQKLSSYLKSKYRFLRKSLSKHNIDPRLLMADYHGFLKWDVDADSRSVLENYDYSFTRPLDSQRIQSILSQQSYRTAAVMFYAAGGETFVYILKAPFKTPVIVRLNISGSDLRKVSESLHTGINGNEYTYSKQVIYNEPEKHKLFFAPFLAMADILKPLIGYLDDVDLVYISPHGTWHSLPIHVLLLPLFWQEGRVPGLVYIPSIHLLEILKHRHLNNRQLYKYYGLATVHAAGESEKSYLKAHQNLLTLLQGTEAIIRDAFGIQATSDKVMEDLNQVSLYHVLAHGCFLEGRQAMDSGLLLAEPSGLPDKETSSRTTGTMLMLNGTSASHVSLQACSLGKRLADQGNEFWGFCRAVISAGANSVAAPLWDADLFSSTRFFELFYHNWLIDHQPKWQAWANAQHQLASGSESPLWSHFIHWAAFQLIGLGY
;
A
#
# COMPACT_ATOMS: atom_id res chain seq x y z
N MET A 1 2.53 37.07 -37.51
CA MET A 1 2.28 36.31 -38.78
C MET A 1 1.98 34.87 -38.40
N ALA A 2 1.46 34.08 -39.34
CA ALA A 2 1.14 32.67 -39.14
C ALA A 2 2.36 31.86 -38.65
N GLY A 3 2.22 31.18 -37.52
CA GLY A 3 2.97 29.96 -37.23
C GLY A 3 2.09 28.77 -37.61
N ASN A 4 2.66 27.79 -38.31
CA ASN A 4 2.01 26.50 -38.48
C ASN A 4 2.36 25.66 -37.25
N HIS A 5 1.37 25.00 -36.65
CA HIS A 5 1.58 24.10 -35.53
C HIS A 5 1.24 22.67 -35.95
N PHE A 6 2.18 21.75 -35.78
CA PHE A 6 1.98 20.32 -35.94
C PHE A 6 1.76 19.69 -34.55
N LEU A 7 0.78 18.79 -34.44
CA LEU A 7 0.54 18.03 -33.21
C LEU A 7 0.68 16.53 -33.49
N ALA A 8 1.49 15.86 -32.68
CA ALA A 8 1.69 14.41 -32.71
C ALA A 8 1.16 13.80 -31.41
N PHE A 9 0.34 12.75 -31.50
CA PHE A 9 -0.26 12.09 -30.34
C PHE A 9 0.22 10.64 -30.23
N SER A 10 0.42 10.18 -28.98
CA SER A 10 0.46 8.75 -28.64
C SER A 10 -0.50 8.51 -27.47
N GLY A 11 -1.39 7.52 -27.62
CA GLY A 11 -2.47 7.24 -26.67
C GLY A 11 -2.13 6.13 -25.66
N PRO A 12 -2.86 6.05 -24.53
CA PRO A 12 -2.64 5.01 -23.53
C PRO A 12 -3.21 3.64 -23.95
N TYR A 13 -2.49 2.58 -23.56
CA TYR A 13 -2.81 1.17 -23.76
C TYR A 13 -4.18 0.77 -23.14
N ARG A 14 -4.98 -0.02 -23.88
CA ARG A 14 -6.09 -0.81 -23.34
C ARG A 14 -5.78 -2.31 -23.56
N PRO A 15 -5.85 -3.19 -22.54
CA PRO A 15 -5.42 -4.59 -22.68
C PRO A 15 -6.21 -5.42 -23.70
N GLU A 16 -7.47 -5.08 -23.96
CA GLU A 16 -8.41 -5.93 -24.70
C GLU A 16 -8.40 -5.74 -26.22
N ASN A 17 -7.73 -4.70 -26.74
CA ASN A 17 -7.61 -4.45 -28.19
C ASN A 17 -6.15 -4.15 -28.55
N LYS A 18 -5.45 -5.15 -29.11
CA LYS A 18 -4.08 -5.06 -29.60
C LYS A 18 -3.98 -4.20 -30.86
N LEU A 19 -3.96 -2.87 -30.71
CA LEU A 19 -3.67 -1.92 -31.79
C LEU A 19 -2.77 -0.79 -31.33
N THR A 20 -1.59 -0.69 -31.93
CA THR A 20 -0.69 0.46 -31.82
C THR A 20 -1.11 1.51 -32.85
N LEU A 21 -1.51 2.70 -32.41
CA LEU A 21 -2.11 3.71 -33.30
C LEU A 21 -1.54 5.10 -32.99
N ALA A 22 -0.97 5.73 -34.02
CA ALA A 22 -0.44 7.09 -33.96
C ALA A 22 -1.38 8.06 -34.67
N ALA A 23 -1.66 9.21 -34.05
CA ALA A 23 -2.49 10.25 -34.65
C ALA A 23 -1.68 11.53 -34.84
N TYR A 24 -1.98 12.27 -35.91
CA TYR A 24 -1.36 13.55 -36.22
C TYR A 24 -2.44 14.57 -36.64
N VAL A 25 -2.32 15.79 -36.13
CA VAL A 25 -3.08 16.96 -36.60
C VAL A 25 -2.13 17.92 -37.28
N VAL A 26 -2.48 18.32 -38.50
CA VAL A 26 -1.81 19.40 -39.23
C VAL A 26 -2.71 20.63 -39.16
N SER A 27 -2.22 21.70 -38.54
CA SER A 27 -2.97 22.97 -38.45
C SER A 27 -2.37 24.08 -39.30
N GLY A 28 -3.24 24.78 -40.04
CA GLY A 28 -2.97 26.11 -40.56
C GLY A 28 -3.29 27.20 -39.53
N PRO A 29 -2.97 28.47 -39.82
CA PRO A 29 -3.10 29.56 -38.87
C PRO A 29 -4.56 29.92 -38.54
N PHE A 30 -4.86 30.05 -37.26
CA PHE A 30 -6.18 30.44 -36.75
C PHE A 30 -6.57 31.86 -37.18
N LEU A 31 -7.64 31.96 -37.98
CA LEU A 31 -8.80 32.83 -37.68
C LEU A 31 -10.03 32.51 -38.55
N ASP A 32 -9.85 31.80 -39.67
CA ASP A 32 -10.91 31.09 -40.40
C ASP A 32 -10.51 29.60 -40.51
N PHE A 33 -11.36 28.69 -40.04
CA PHE A 33 -11.01 27.26 -39.87
C PHE A 33 -11.07 26.46 -41.18
N LYS A 34 -9.96 25.77 -41.51
CA LYS A 34 -9.94 24.41 -42.10
C LYS A 34 -8.68 23.67 -41.63
N GLY A 35 -8.86 22.63 -40.82
CA GLY A 35 -7.80 21.71 -40.39
C GLY A 35 -8.08 20.29 -40.86
N THR A 36 -7.07 19.43 -40.85
CA THR A 36 -7.18 18.03 -41.29
C THR A 36 -6.64 17.07 -40.23
N LEU A 37 -7.43 16.06 -39.86
CA LEU A 37 -7.05 15.01 -38.93
C LEU A 37 -6.59 13.76 -39.72
N CYS A 38 -5.39 13.26 -39.41
CA CYS A 38 -4.80 12.08 -40.04
C CYS A 38 -4.46 11.02 -39.01
N PHE A 39 -5.04 9.82 -39.14
CA PHE A 39 -4.55 8.64 -38.41
C PHE A 39 -3.48 7.93 -39.24
N VAL A 40 -2.33 7.63 -38.62
CA VAL A 40 -1.25 6.86 -39.24
C VAL A 40 -1.31 5.43 -38.71
N VAL A 41 -1.54 4.50 -39.63
CA VAL A 41 -1.49 3.06 -39.36
C VAL A 41 -0.15 2.53 -39.87
N LEU A 42 0.57 1.81 -39.00
CA LEU A 42 1.73 1.02 -39.36
C LEU A 42 1.25 -0.40 -39.68
N ASN A 43 1.56 -0.92 -40.86
CA ASN A 43 1.00 -2.18 -41.37
C ASN A 43 2.09 -3.14 -41.85
N ASP A 44 1.98 -4.39 -41.41
CA ASP A 44 2.12 -5.55 -42.30
C ASP A 44 0.72 -5.87 -42.87
N ASP A 45 0.61 -6.45 -44.05
CA ASP A 45 -0.64 -6.53 -44.84
C ASP A 45 -1.77 -7.33 -44.14
N LEU A 46 -1.45 -8.17 -43.15
CA LEU A 46 -2.43 -8.89 -42.32
C LEU A 46 -3.17 -7.99 -41.32
N GLN A 47 -2.51 -6.96 -40.77
CA GLN A 47 -3.13 -6.04 -39.80
C GLN A 47 -4.26 -5.21 -40.44
N ARG A 48 -4.14 -4.91 -41.75
CA ARG A 48 -5.16 -4.22 -42.57
C ARG A 48 -6.57 -4.79 -42.41
N MET A 49 -6.77 -6.09 -42.61
CA MET A 49 -8.09 -6.72 -42.50
C MET A 49 -8.60 -6.83 -41.05
N ARG A 50 -7.72 -6.81 -40.05
CA ARG A 50 -8.10 -6.70 -38.62
C ARG A 50 -8.65 -5.31 -38.33
N ILE A 51 -7.97 -4.26 -38.81
CA ILE A 51 -8.35 -2.86 -38.61
C ILE A 51 -9.64 -2.52 -39.35
N GLU A 52 -9.77 -2.89 -40.63
CA GLU A 52 -10.98 -2.63 -41.45
C GLU A 52 -12.25 -3.26 -40.84
N ARG A 53 -12.14 -4.37 -40.10
CA ARG A 53 -13.26 -4.97 -39.35
C ARG A 53 -13.56 -4.31 -38.02
N ASN A 54 -12.54 -3.94 -37.25
CA ASN A 54 -12.72 -3.42 -35.89
C ASN A 54 -12.96 -1.91 -35.82
N TYR A 55 -12.70 -1.17 -36.91
CA TYR A 55 -12.84 0.29 -36.97
C TYR A 55 -14.23 0.77 -36.55
N GLN A 56 -15.28 0.09 -37.04
CA GLN A 56 -16.68 0.37 -36.73
C GLN A 56 -16.93 0.25 -35.21
N SER A 57 -16.52 -0.86 -34.59
CA SER A 57 -16.74 -1.14 -33.16
C SER A 57 -15.93 -0.22 -32.24
N LEU A 58 -14.70 0.15 -32.64
CA LEU A 58 -13.87 1.07 -31.87
C LEU A 58 -14.44 2.50 -31.92
N PHE A 59 -14.90 2.92 -33.11
CA PHE A 59 -15.62 4.16 -33.33
C PHE A 59 -16.93 4.19 -32.52
N ASP A 60 -17.77 3.17 -32.62
CA ASP A 60 -19.05 3.09 -31.90
C ASP A 60 -18.88 3.04 -30.37
N LEU A 61 -17.77 2.47 -29.85
CA LEU A 61 -17.45 2.50 -28.43
C LEU A 61 -17.09 3.92 -27.95
N VAL A 62 -16.26 4.64 -28.73
CA VAL A 62 -15.90 6.04 -28.47
C VAL A 62 -17.12 6.95 -28.62
N MET A 63 -17.96 6.72 -29.63
CA MET A 63 -19.16 7.53 -29.85
C MET A 63 -20.29 7.22 -28.88
N ASN A 64 -20.40 6.01 -28.32
CA ASN A 64 -21.31 5.75 -27.18
C ASN A 64 -20.87 6.53 -25.94
N TYR A 65 -19.57 6.55 -25.63
CA TYR A 65 -19.04 7.34 -24.52
C TYR A 65 -19.32 8.84 -24.71
N VAL A 66 -19.06 9.39 -25.91
CA VAL A 66 -19.33 10.80 -26.23
C VAL A 66 -20.83 11.14 -26.23
N SER A 67 -21.69 10.29 -26.80
CA SER A 67 -23.14 10.55 -26.90
C SER A 67 -23.89 10.40 -25.57
N GLN A 68 -23.35 9.64 -24.62
CA GLN A 68 -23.83 9.64 -23.23
C GLN A 68 -23.52 10.96 -22.50
N THR A 69 -22.52 11.73 -22.95
CA THR A 69 -22.09 12.99 -22.29
C THR A 69 -22.53 14.26 -23.04
N TYR A 70 -22.59 14.27 -24.37
CA TYR A 70 -22.83 15.49 -25.18
C TYR A 70 -23.77 15.23 -26.38
N GLN A 71 -24.75 16.12 -26.60
CA GLN A 71 -25.90 15.87 -27.49
C GLN A 71 -25.71 16.23 -28.99
N SER A 72 -24.68 16.95 -29.40
CA SER A 72 -24.51 17.38 -30.80
C SER A 72 -23.03 17.54 -31.21
N TRP A 73 -22.63 16.85 -32.28
CA TRP A 73 -21.23 16.63 -32.70
C TRP A 73 -21.17 16.02 -34.12
N PHE A 74 -21.50 16.68 -35.24
CA PHE A 74 -21.71 16.01 -36.55
C PHE A 74 -20.78 16.30 -37.77
N GLY A 75 -19.48 15.94 -37.62
CA GLY A 75 -18.54 15.48 -38.68
C GLY A 75 -17.23 16.29 -38.85
N ILE A 76 -16.03 15.74 -39.08
CA ILE A 76 -14.90 16.53 -39.65
C ILE A 76 -14.22 15.68 -40.72
N PRO A 77 -13.62 16.30 -41.75
CA PRO A 77 -13.02 15.56 -42.83
C PRO A 77 -11.79 14.84 -42.29
N LEU A 78 -11.93 13.52 -42.18
CA LEU A 78 -10.93 12.62 -41.65
C LEU A 78 -10.14 12.00 -42.79
N TYR A 79 -8.86 11.72 -42.58
CA TYR A 79 -8.03 10.94 -43.50
C TYR A 79 -7.31 9.81 -42.76
N VAL A 80 -7.09 8.71 -43.47
CA VAL A 80 -6.32 7.55 -42.98
C VAL A 80 -5.08 7.42 -43.85
N CYS A 81 -3.92 7.33 -43.22
CA CYS A 81 -2.62 7.24 -43.89
C CYS A 81 -1.95 5.90 -43.60
N ASN A 82 -1.46 5.25 -44.67
CA ASN A 82 -0.78 3.96 -44.63
C ASN A 82 0.72 4.19 -44.89
N LEU A 83 1.59 3.69 -44.02
CA LEU A 83 3.05 3.85 -44.15
C LEU A 83 3.70 2.50 -44.51
N GLN A 84 4.27 2.39 -45.71
CA GLN A 84 4.91 1.17 -46.22
C GLN A 84 6.43 1.33 -46.44
N PRO A 85 7.24 0.27 -46.24
CA PRO A 85 8.67 0.28 -46.56
C PRO A 85 8.89 0.17 -48.08
N GLY A 86 9.49 1.20 -48.70
CA GLY A 86 9.87 1.19 -50.11
C GLY A 86 11.25 0.57 -50.36
N GLU A 87 11.47 0.07 -51.58
CA GLU A 87 12.57 -0.82 -52.01
C GLU A 87 14.02 -0.34 -51.73
N ASN A 88 14.22 0.92 -51.35
CA ASN A 88 15.53 1.50 -51.02
C ASN A 88 15.67 1.95 -49.54
N GLY A 89 14.81 1.44 -48.64
CA GLY A 89 14.82 1.82 -47.22
C GLY A 89 14.16 3.17 -46.89
N ASN A 90 13.46 3.76 -47.87
CA ASN A 90 12.63 4.95 -47.66
C ASN A 90 11.17 4.54 -47.45
N ALA A 91 10.49 5.08 -46.45
CA ALA A 91 9.06 4.85 -46.29
C ALA A 91 8.23 5.65 -47.32
N GLN A 92 7.17 5.03 -47.85
CA GLN A 92 6.13 5.68 -48.64
C GLN A 92 4.86 5.85 -47.80
N LEU A 93 4.15 6.97 -48.01
CA LEU A 93 2.91 7.30 -47.31
C LEU A 93 1.77 7.43 -48.32
N GLU A 94 0.81 6.49 -48.27
CA GLU A 94 -0.46 6.62 -49.00
C GLU A 94 -1.52 7.27 -48.11
N ILE A 95 -2.45 8.03 -48.70
CA ILE A 95 -3.47 8.80 -47.98
C ILE A 95 -4.85 8.53 -48.60
N HIS A 96 -5.82 8.17 -47.75
CA HIS A 96 -7.21 7.92 -48.14
C HIS A 96 -8.18 8.87 -47.40
N PRO A 97 -9.13 9.52 -48.10
CA PRO A 97 -10.21 10.27 -47.45
C PRO A 97 -11.18 9.31 -46.73
N SER A 98 -11.56 9.67 -45.52
CA SER A 98 -12.57 8.99 -44.70
C SER A 98 -13.86 9.82 -44.68
N SER A 99 -15.01 9.15 -44.72
CA SER A 99 -16.32 9.73 -45.06
C SER A 99 -17.05 10.33 -43.84
N ILE A 100 -16.45 11.33 -43.18
CA ILE A 100 -16.96 12.00 -41.96
C ILE A 100 -16.98 13.55 -42.22
N ASP A 101 -18.00 14.31 -41.74
CA ASP A 101 -18.47 15.66 -42.24
C ASP A 101 -17.64 16.95 -41.88
N GLU A 102 -18.10 18.07 -41.25
CA GLU A 102 -17.23 19.31 -41.06
C GLU A 102 -16.99 20.27 -39.78
N ASP A 103 -17.28 20.33 -38.44
CA ASP A 103 -17.82 19.65 -37.20
C ASP A 103 -16.93 18.63 -36.35
N LYS A 104 -17.43 17.43 -35.96
CA LYS A 104 -16.93 16.34 -35.05
C LYS A 104 -15.60 16.54 -34.31
N ALA A 105 -14.51 16.65 -35.06
CA ALA A 105 -13.17 16.54 -34.49
C ALA A 105 -12.63 17.86 -33.94
N GLU A 106 -13.36 18.97 -34.11
CA GLU A 106 -13.04 20.23 -33.43
C GLU A 106 -13.23 20.07 -31.90
N ILE A 107 -14.29 19.34 -31.51
CA ILE A 107 -14.56 18.91 -30.12
C ILE A 107 -13.51 17.89 -29.63
N ILE A 108 -13.06 16.99 -30.51
CA ILE A 108 -11.97 16.03 -30.20
C ILE A 108 -10.66 16.78 -29.95
N ALA A 109 -10.32 17.77 -30.77
CA ALA A 109 -9.10 18.56 -30.61
C ALA A 109 -9.11 19.34 -29.28
N ALA A 110 -10.21 20.03 -28.96
CA ALA A 110 -10.33 20.81 -27.73
C ALA A 110 -10.12 19.95 -26.46
N LEU A 111 -10.74 18.76 -26.39
CA LEU A 111 -10.69 17.91 -25.19
C LEU A 111 -9.35 17.21 -24.95
N VAL A 112 -8.44 17.17 -25.94
CA VAL A 112 -7.07 16.63 -25.75
C VAL A 112 -6.06 17.73 -25.40
N LEU A 113 -6.38 18.99 -25.70
CA LEU A 113 -5.45 20.12 -25.54
C LEU A 113 -5.29 20.63 -24.09
N GLU A 114 -6.17 20.28 -23.14
CA GLU A 114 -6.01 20.70 -21.73
C GLU A 114 -5.03 19.84 -20.92
N ASP A 115 -4.77 18.58 -21.28
CA ASP A 115 -3.98 17.64 -20.44
C ASP A 115 -2.48 17.57 -20.83
N THR A 116 -2.03 18.28 -21.88
CA THR A 116 -0.61 18.27 -22.30
C THR A 116 -0.11 19.59 -22.93
N VAL A 117 0.84 20.26 -22.27
CA VAL A 117 1.66 21.33 -22.87
C VAL A 117 3.02 20.76 -23.30
N ILE A 118 3.39 20.98 -24.56
CA ILE A 118 4.75 20.78 -25.08
C ILE A 118 5.16 22.05 -25.82
N GLU A 119 6.17 22.76 -25.31
CA GLU A 119 6.69 23.97 -25.97
C GLU A 119 7.73 23.58 -27.03
N SER A 120 7.33 23.76 -28.29
CA SER A 120 8.18 23.86 -29.50
C SER A 120 9.33 22.84 -29.67
N SER A 121 9.09 21.81 -30.48
CA SER A 121 10.17 21.11 -31.21
C SER A 121 9.66 20.60 -32.56
N GLU A 122 10.26 21.05 -33.66
CA GLU A 122 10.01 20.54 -35.01
C GLU A 122 11.30 20.52 -35.82
N ILE A 123 11.47 19.48 -36.65
CA ILE A 123 12.60 19.35 -37.57
C ILE A 123 12.13 18.76 -38.89
N VAL A 124 12.48 19.42 -39.99
CA VAL A 124 12.22 18.95 -41.36
C VAL A 124 13.52 18.49 -42.01
N ASN A 125 13.65 17.16 -42.16
CA ASN A 125 14.59 16.42 -43.00
C ASN A 125 16.12 16.57 -42.80
N ARG A 126 16.82 15.45 -42.97
CA ARG A 126 18.30 15.37 -42.97
C ARG A 126 18.89 16.04 -44.22
N GLN A 127 19.48 17.23 -44.08
CA GLN A 127 20.49 17.79 -44.98
C GLN A 127 21.60 18.46 -44.15
N ASP A 128 22.86 18.39 -44.61
CA ASP A 128 24.01 18.91 -43.88
C ASP A 128 24.13 20.43 -44.01
N TYR A 129 23.51 21.16 -43.09
CA TYR A 129 23.65 22.61 -42.97
C TYR A 129 24.87 22.98 -42.12
N ARG A 130 25.62 23.99 -42.58
CA ARG A 130 26.72 24.59 -41.83
C ARG A 130 26.29 25.96 -41.31
N ILE A 131 26.30 26.11 -39.98
CA ILE A 131 25.92 27.34 -39.28
C ILE A 131 27.14 28.28 -39.18
N THR A 132 26.94 29.56 -39.44
CA THR A 132 27.89 30.63 -39.09
C THR A 132 27.16 31.80 -38.46
N GLU A 133 27.53 32.14 -37.23
CA GLU A 133 27.02 33.29 -36.47
C GLU A 133 27.54 34.62 -37.04
N PHE A 134 26.69 35.65 -37.09
CA PHE A 134 27.08 37.00 -37.53
C PHE A 134 26.60 38.14 -36.61
N GLY A 135 26.54 37.86 -35.30
CA GLY A 135 26.41 38.87 -34.25
C GLY A 135 25.03 38.99 -33.61
N ASN A 136 24.97 39.81 -32.57
CA ASN A 136 23.78 40.04 -31.75
C ASN A 136 22.88 41.13 -32.37
N VAL A 137 21.57 40.88 -32.46
CA VAL A 137 20.60 41.87 -32.94
C VAL A 137 20.23 42.81 -31.81
N THR A 138 20.86 43.99 -31.82
CA THR A 138 20.72 45.04 -30.81
C THR A 138 19.26 45.31 -30.44
N GLU A 139 19.01 45.45 -29.14
CA GLU A 139 17.69 45.56 -28.49
C GLU A 139 16.90 44.23 -28.36
N THR A 140 17.51 43.07 -28.66
CA THR A 140 16.93 41.74 -28.37
C THR A 140 17.93 40.74 -27.78
N ASP A 141 17.43 39.66 -27.17
CA ASP A 141 18.24 38.51 -26.71
C ASP A 141 18.69 37.57 -27.86
N PHE A 142 18.43 37.91 -29.12
CA PHE A 142 18.57 37.00 -30.26
C PHE A 142 19.80 37.34 -31.13
N PHE A 143 20.49 36.30 -31.57
CA PHE A 143 21.62 36.36 -32.49
C PHE A 143 21.17 35.97 -33.90
N GLU A 144 21.79 36.57 -34.92
CA GLU A 144 21.54 36.20 -36.32
C GLU A 144 22.51 35.10 -36.77
N TYR A 145 21.95 33.94 -37.09
CA TYR A 145 22.68 32.78 -37.60
C TYR A 145 22.40 32.60 -39.09
N THR A 146 23.44 32.63 -39.92
CA THR A 146 23.32 32.28 -41.33
C THR A 146 23.49 30.77 -41.51
N LEU A 147 22.44 30.12 -42.01
CA LEU A 147 22.45 28.72 -42.43
C LEU A 147 22.89 28.62 -43.89
N LYS A 148 23.91 27.82 -44.18
CA LYS A 148 24.35 27.49 -45.54
C LYS A 148 24.26 25.99 -45.79
N ASN A 149 23.62 25.61 -46.90
CA ASN A 149 23.51 24.22 -47.35
C ASN A 149 24.82 23.77 -48.01
N SER A 150 25.30 22.57 -47.70
CA SER A 150 26.57 22.01 -48.18
C SER A 150 26.51 21.53 -49.65
N GLY A 151 26.07 22.40 -50.56
CA GLY A 151 25.99 22.11 -52.00
C GLY A 151 25.25 23.15 -52.86
N GLN A 152 24.60 24.16 -52.28
CA GLN A 152 23.88 25.20 -53.03
C GLN A 152 24.23 26.62 -52.53
N ALA A 153 24.13 27.60 -53.43
CA ALA A 153 24.51 28.99 -53.17
C ALA A 153 23.49 29.79 -52.34
N LEU A 154 22.38 29.18 -51.91
CA LEU A 154 21.36 29.81 -51.09
C LEU A 154 21.76 29.76 -49.60
N SER A 155 21.70 30.92 -48.96
CA SER A 155 21.90 31.09 -47.52
C SER A 155 20.69 31.80 -46.93
N THR A 156 20.20 31.33 -45.79
CA THR A 156 19.07 31.93 -45.06
C THR A 156 19.52 32.36 -43.67
N SER A 157 19.02 33.50 -43.19
CA SER A 157 19.23 33.96 -41.82
C SER A 157 18.10 33.50 -40.91
N VAL A 158 18.44 33.09 -39.69
CA VAL A 158 17.50 32.70 -38.63
C VAL A 158 17.91 33.37 -37.33
N LEU A 159 16.92 33.85 -36.56
CA LEU A 159 17.12 34.45 -35.24
C LEU A 159 16.88 33.39 -34.15
N ALA A 160 17.87 33.14 -33.30
CA ALA A 160 17.78 32.23 -32.15
C ALA A 160 18.54 32.81 -30.95
N LYS A 161 18.29 32.32 -29.73
CA LYS A 161 19.07 32.75 -28.55
C LYS A 161 20.40 31.99 -28.45
N SER A 162 20.42 30.75 -28.93
CA SER A 162 21.58 29.87 -28.98
C SER A 162 21.55 28.94 -30.21
N PRO A 163 22.68 28.38 -30.65
CA PRO A 163 22.70 27.39 -31.73
C PRO A 163 21.97 26.08 -31.37
N SER A 164 21.81 25.78 -30.08
CA SER A 164 21.08 24.62 -29.57
C SER A 164 19.57 24.69 -29.77
N ASP A 165 19.00 25.89 -29.91
CA ASP A 165 17.56 26.08 -30.14
C ASP A 165 17.14 25.66 -31.56
N LEU A 166 18.12 25.45 -32.45
CA LEU A 166 17.96 25.05 -33.86
C LEU A 166 18.04 23.51 -34.04
N GLY A 167 17.52 22.75 -33.07
CA GLY A 167 17.74 21.30 -32.95
C GLY A 167 17.47 20.48 -34.22
N LEU A 168 18.17 19.34 -34.40
CA LEU A 168 18.10 18.48 -35.60
C LEU A 168 17.81 17.01 -35.22
N MET A 169 16.68 16.46 -35.68
CA MET A 169 16.24 15.09 -35.37
C MET A 169 17.04 14.01 -36.11
N VAL A 170 17.61 13.09 -35.34
CA VAL A 170 18.23 11.85 -35.84
C VAL A 170 17.76 10.59 -35.07
N GLN A 171 17.25 10.72 -33.83
CA GLN A 171 17.20 9.63 -32.82
C GLN A 171 15.91 8.80 -32.69
N LEU A 172 14.90 8.95 -33.58
CA LEU A 172 13.62 8.24 -33.39
C LEU A 172 13.61 6.80 -33.94
N ILE A 173 14.38 6.52 -35.00
CA ILE A 173 14.39 5.21 -35.68
C ILE A 173 15.03 4.15 -34.79
N ASP A 174 16.20 4.45 -34.23
CA ASP A 174 16.96 3.61 -33.29
C ASP A 174 16.15 3.22 -32.03
N LYS A 175 15.05 3.94 -31.73
CA LYS A 175 14.12 3.62 -30.64
C LYS A 175 12.92 2.78 -31.09
N LEU A 176 12.50 2.87 -32.35
CA LEU A 176 11.40 2.03 -32.87
C LEU A 176 11.80 0.54 -32.90
N GLU A 177 13.07 0.24 -33.16
CA GLU A 177 13.63 -1.12 -33.04
C GLU A 177 13.59 -1.68 -31.61
N THR A 178 13.44 -0.84 -30.57
CA THR A 178 13.39 -1.28 -29.16
C THR A 178 12.00 -1.67 -28.64
N PHE A 179 11.00 -1.80 -29.52
CA PHE A 179 9.63 -2.16 -29.15
C PHE A 179 9.18 -3.57 -29.58
N SER A 180 10.10 -4.47 -29.93
CA SER A 180 9.75 -5.88 -30.15
C SER A 180 9.62 -6.67 -28.84
N ALA A 181 8.74 -7.68 -28.80
CA ALA A 181 8.65 -8.59 -27.66
C ALA A 181 9.98 -9.35 -27.46
N GLU A 182 10.61 -9.81 -28.54
CA GLU A 182 11.92 -10.49 -28.51
C GLU A 182 12.98 -9.66 -27.77
N ARG A 183 13.10 -8.36 -28.07
CA ARG A 183 14.08 -7.48 -27.43
C ARG A 183 13.83 -7.32 -25.93
N TYR A 184 12.56 -7.23 -25.50
CA TYR A 184 12.24 -7.24 -24.07
C TYR A 184 12.54 -8.58 -23.40
N GLY A 185 12.50 -9.70 -24.15
CA GLY A 185 12.96 -11.01 -23.66
C GLY A 185 14.47 -11.05 -23.42
N GLU A 186 15.27 -10.50 -24.33
CA GLU A 186 16.72 -10.32 -24.15
C GLU A 186 17.03 -9.44 -22.93
N GLU A 187 16.30 -8.32 -22.75
CA GLU A 187 16.46 -7.44 -21.59
C GLU A 187 16.17 -8.15 -20.26
N VAL A 188 15.16 -9.02 -20.20
CA VAL A 188 14.87 -9.81 -19.00
C VAL A 188 16.06 -10.69 -18.61
N ILE A 189 16.64 -11.41 -19.58
CA ILE A 189 17.81 -12.26 -19.35
C ILE A 189 19.01 -11.41 -18.89
N LEU A 190 19.28 -10.31 -19.59
CA LEU A 190 20.35 -9.37 -19.27
C LEU A 190 20.23 -8.79 -17.84
N TYR A 191 19.02 -8.42 -17.42
CA TYR A 191 18.79 -7.88 -16.07
C TYR A 191 18.78 -8.97 -14.98
N ILE A 192 18.41 -10.21 -15.31
CA ILE A 192 18.61 -11.38 -14.43
C ILE A 192 20.11 -11.61 -14.19
N GLU A 193 20.93 -11.60 -15.25
CA GLU A 193 22.39 -11.74 -15.14
C GLU A 193 23.01 -10.62 -14.30
N GLN A 194 22.63 -9.36 -14.57
CA GLN A 194 23.06 -8.16 -13.83
C GLN A 194 22.58 -8.11 -12.36
N GLN A 195 21.73 -9.03 -11.93
CA GLN A 195 21.14 -9.06 -10.59
C GLN A 195 20.16 -7.89 -10.30
N SER A 196 19.48 -7.37 -11.33
CA SER A 196 18.61 -6.18 -11.30
C SER A 196 17.12 -6.55 -11.31
N PRO A 197 16.46 -6.81 -10.16
CA PRO A 197 15.11 -7.37 -10.09
C PRO A 197 14.00 -6.45 -10.62
N LEU A 198 14.07 -5.14 -10.35
CA LEU A 198 13.04 -4.20 -10.79
C LEU A 198 13.10 -3.95 -12.30
N GLU A 199 14.30 -3.78 -12.85
CA GLU A 199 14.52 -3.68 -14.30
C GLU A 199 14.10 -4.97 -15.02
N ALA A 200 14.48 -6.15 -14.52
CA ALA A 200 14.05 -7.44 -15.08
C ALA A 200 12.53 -7.57 -15.10
N PHE A 201 11.84 -7.26 -13.98
CA PHE A 201 10.39 -7.30 -13.92
C PHE A 201 9.74 -6.33 -14.92
N ARG A 202 10.27 -5.10 -15.01
CA ARG A 202 9.74 -4.05 -15.88
C ARG A 202 9.82 -4.42 -17.36
N SER A 203 10.94 -4.99 -17.81
CA SER A 203 11.06 -5.51 -19.18
C SER A 203 10.22 -6.77 -19.38
N PHE A 204 10.06 -7.63 -18.36
CA PHE A 204 9.19 -8.80 -18.46
C PHE A 204 7.70 -8.46 -18.63
N VAL A 205 7.20 -7.41 -17.96
CA VAL A 205 5.80 -7.02 -18.19
C VAL A 205 5.61 -6.44 -19.59
N ARG A 206 6.60 -5.72 -20.15
CA ARG A 206 6.55 -5.27 -21.55
C ARG A 206 6.57 -6.44 -22.54
N TYR A 207 7.44 -7.43 -22.30
CA TYR A 207 7.43 -8.71 -23.01
C TYR A 207 6.03 -9.34 -22.97
N ALA A 208 5.46 -9.51 -21.78
CA ALA A 208 4.15 -10.13 -21.56
C ALA A 208 2.96 -9.33 -22.15
N GLN A 209 3.07 -8.01 -22.27
CA GLN A 209 2.07 -7.13 -22.90
C GLN A 209 2.14 -7.13 -24.43
N LEU A 210 3.32 -7.39 -25.00
CA LEU A 210 3.58 -7.46 -26.44
C LEU A 210 3.59 -8.89 -26.99
N PHE A 211 3.52 -9.90 -26.13
CA PHE A 211 3.49 -11.30 -26.53
C PHE A 211 2.19 -11.64 -27.29
N ASP A 212 2.32 -11.98 -28.58
CA ASP A 212 1.24 -12.56 -29.37
C ASP A 212 1.53 -14.01 -29.73
N GLN A 213 0.52 -14.86 -29.56
CA GLN A 213 0.58 -16.29 -29.90
C GLN A 213 0.44 -16.50 -31.41
N ASP A 214 -0.17 -15.54 -32.12
CA ASP A 214 -0.29 -15.55 -33.58
C ASP A 214 1.04 -15.20 -34.28
N GLU A 215 1.88 -14.36 -33.66
CA GLU A 215 3.09 -13.77 -34.26
C GLU A 215 4.41 -14.29 -33.64
N ASN A 216 4.40 -14.73 -32.38
CA ASN A 216 5.57 -15.19 -31.65
C ASN A 216 5.37 -16.64 -31.16
N PRO A 217 5.65 -17.65 -32.01
CA PRO A 217 5.07 -18.99 -31.87
C PRO A 217 5.67 -19.86 -30.76
N ASP A 218 6.82 -19.50 -30.16
CA ASP A 218 7.42 -20.29 -29.08
C ASP A 218 6.82 -19.95 -27.71
N VAL A 219 5.57 -20.38 -27.53
CA VAL A 219 4.83 -20.30 -26.26
C VAL A 219 5.58 -21.03 -25.14
N VAL A 220 6.34 -22.08 -25.45
CA VAL A 220 7.11 -22.83 -24.45
C VAL A 220 8.29 -22.02 -23.94
N ALA A 221 9.03 -21.33 -24.81
CA ALA A 221 10.05 -20.36 -24.41
C ALA A 221 9.46 -19.22 -23.57
N ALA A 222 8.29 -18.69 -23.97
CA ALA A 222 7.59 -17.64 -23.24
C ALA A 222 7.20 -18.06 -21.80
N ILE A 223 6.64 -19.26 -21.64
CA ILE A 223 6.33 -19.85 -20.32
C ILE A 223 7.62 -20.03 -19.51
N ASN A 224 8.68 -20.56 -20.12
CA ASN A 224 9.96 -20.79 -19.42
C ASN A 224 10.61 -19.47 -18.95
N LEU A 225 10.61 -18.41 -19.77
CA LEU A 225 11.08 -17.08 -19.39
C LEU A 225 10.30 -16.53 -18.17
N GLY A 226 8.97 -16.70 -18.18
CA GLY A 226 8.12 -16.31 -17.05
C GLY A 226 8.39 -17.12 -15.77
N LEU A 227 8.62 -18.43 -15.88
CA LEU A 227 9.01 -19.28 -14.74
C LEU A 227 10.44 -18.98 -14.25
N GLU A 228 11.35 -18.58 -15.15
CA GLU A 228 12.72 -18.19 -14.82
C GLU A 228 12.78 -16.87 -14.06
N ILE A 229 12.10 -15.81 -14.55
CA ILE A 229 12.05 -14.55 -13.79
C ILE A 229 11.31 -14.73 -12.46
N THR A 230 10.27 -15.56 -12.40
CA THR A 230 9.61 -15.93 -11.13
C THR A 230 10.61 -16.54 -10.14
N ARG A 231 11.42 -17.51 -10.59
CA ARG A 231 12.50 -18.13 -9.80
C ARG A 231 13.53 -17.09 -9.34
N PHE A 232 13.95 -16.17 -10.21
CA PHE A 232 14.92 -15.13 -9.89
C PHE A 232 14.38 -14.13 -8.85
N LEU A 233 13.15 -13.64 -9.03
CA LEU A 233 12.49 -12.71 -8.11
C LEU A 233 12.28 -13.35 -6.73
N VAL A 234 11.87 -14.63 -6.66
CA VAL A 234 11.87 -15.42 -5.42
C VAL A 234 13.27 -15.46 -4.78
N GLY A 235 14.31 -15.75 -5.57
CA GLY A 235 15.71 -15.75 -5.12
C GLY A 235 16.26 -14.39 -4.67
N LYS A 236 15.51 -13.30 -4.91
CA LYS A 236 15.83 -11.93 -4.46
C LYS A 236 14.87 -11.39 -3.39
N MET A 237 13.91 -12.19 -2.93
CA MET A 237 12.82 -11.78 -2.01
C MET A 237 11.85 -10.74 -2.60
N PHE A 238 11.70 -10.69 -3.92
CA PHE A 238 10.70 -9.85 -4.62
C PHE A 238 9.40 -10.66 -4.84
N TYR A 239 8.86 -11.25 -3.78
CA TYR A 239 7.75 -12.21 -3.84
C TYR A 239 6.49 -11.64 -4.51
N ASP A 240 6.14 -10.37 -4.22
CA ASP A 240 5.01 -9.70 -4.85
C ASP A 240 5.15 -9.64 -6.38
N TYR A 241 6.35 -9.38 -6.88
CA TYR A 241 6.64 -9.32 -8.31
C TYR A 241 6.67 -10.72 -8.94
N ALA A 242 7.19 -11.71 -8.21
CA ALA A 242 7.16 -13.12 -8.60
C ALA A 242 5.73 -13.69 -8.72
N ASP A 243 4.81 -13.23 -7.89
CA ASP A 243 3.38 -13.60 -7.92
C ASP A 243 2.74 -13.24 -9.27
N TRP A 244 3.00 -12.03 -9.77
CA TRP A 244 2.50 -11.59 -11.08
C TRP A 244 3.10 -12.40 -12.24
N ALA A 245 4.42 -12.55 -12.27
CA ALA A 245 5.10 -13.27 -13.35
C ALA A 245 4.75 -14.77 -13.36
N GLY A 246 4.65 -15.36 -12.17
CA GLY A 246 4.23 -16.75 -11.97
C GLY A 246 2.78 -16.96 -12.37
N ALA A 247 1.88 -16.03 -12.05
CA ALA A 247 0.48 -16.10 -12.43
C ALA A 247 0.30 -16.03 -13.96
N TRP A 248 1.02 -15.12 -14.63
CA TRP A 248 1.03 -15.01 -16.09
C TRP A 248 1.54 -16.31 -16.74
N ALA A 249 2.71 -16.80 -16.32
CA ALA A 249 3.32 -18.01 -16.89
C ALA A 249 2.47 -19.27 -16.64
N THR A 250 1.90 -19.41 -15.45
CA THR A 250 1.00 -20.54 -15.11
C THR A 250 -0.29 -20.49 -15.92
N SER A 251 -0.87 -19.30 -16.12
CA SER A 251 -2.08 -19.12 -16.93
C SER A 251 -1.84 -19.44 -18.40
N LEU A 252 -0.71 -19.00 -18.96
CA LEU A 252 -0.30 -19.31 -20.33
C LEU A 252 -0.07 -20.82 -20.51
N ALA A 253 0.60 -21.48 -19.54
CA ALA A 253 0.78 -22.93 -19.55
C ALA A 253 -0.56 -23.70 -19.48
N CYS A 254 -1.50 -23.26 -18.63
CA CYS A 254 -2.83 -23.87 -18.54
C CYS A 254 -3.64 -23.70 -19.84
N LEU A 255 -3.58 -22.53 -20.46
CA LEU A 255 -4.26 -22.23 -21.73
C LEU A 255 -3.80 -23.18 -22.86
N HIS A 256 -2.49 -23.41 -22.96
CA HIS A 256 -1.88 -24.28 -23.98
C HIS A 256 -1.76 -25.75 -23.56
N ARG A 257 -2.30 -26.13 -22.39
CA ARG A 257 -2.28 -27.50 -21.84
C ARG A 257 -0.88 -28.05 -21.56
N GLU A 258 0.08 -27.18 -21.31
CA GLU A 258 1.44 -27.52 -20.88
C GLU A 258 1.46 -27.92 -19.40
N SER A 259 0.78 -29.03 -19.08
CA SER A 259 0.51 -29.48 -17.71
C SER A 259 1.77 -29.61 -16.84
N GLU A 260 2.91 -29.99 -17.42
CA GLU A 260 4.17 -30.09 -16.68
C GLU A 260 4.77 -28.73 -16.32
N LEU A 261 4.58 -27.69 -17.16
CA LEU A 261 5.00 -26.32 -16.87
C LEU A 261 4.00 -25.62 -15.94
N ALA A 262 2.70 -25.86 -16.13
CA ALA A 262 1.65 -25.40 -15.23
C ALA A 262 1.83 -25.96 -13.81
N LEU A 263 2.25 -27.22 -13.64
CA LEU A 263 2.60 -27.78 -12.33
C LEU A 263 3.78 -27.05 -11.67
N VAL A 264 4.81 -26.68 -12.45
CA VAL A 264 5.94 -25.87 -11.96
C VAL A 264 5.49 -24.44 -11.60
N GLY A 265 4.58 -23.86 -12.38
CA GLY A 265 3.96 -22.57 -12.10
C GLY A 265 3.16 -22.55 -10.80
N TYR A 266 2.22 -23.49 -10.62
CA TYR A 266 1.46 -23.65 -9.37
C TYR A 266 2.36 -23.91 -8.17
N ARG A 267 3.45 -24.68 -8.33
CA ARG A 267 4.46 -24.86 -7.27
C ARG A 267 5.09 -23.53 -6.84
N TRP A 268 5.47 -22.68 -7.78
CA TRP A 268 6.04 -21.36 -7.47
C TRP A 268 5.00 -20.42 -6.86
N LEU A 269 3.79 -20.38 -7.39
CA LEU A 269 2.68 -19.59 -6.83
C LEU A 269 2.40 -19.96 -5.37
N GLY A 270 2.43 -21.25 -5.03
CA GLY A 270 2.29 -21.73 -3.65
C GLY A 270 3.39 -21.21 -2.72
N ILE A 271 4.67 -21.32 -3.13
CA ILE A 271 5.84 -20.83 -2.36
C ILE A 271 5.82 -19.31 -2.23
N VAL A 272 5.44 -18.61 -3.29
CA VAL A 272 5.36 -17.15 -3.33
C VAL A 272 4.26 -16.65 -2.39
N ASN A 273 3.09 -17.27 -2.42
CA ASN A 273 1.98 -16.90 -1.53
C ASN A 273 2.24 -17.34 -0.07
N GLU A 274 2.95 -18.44 0.17
CA GLU A 274 3.48 -18.83 1.50
C GLU A 274 4.39 -17.73 2.08
N ALA A 275 5.40 -17.30 1.33
CA ALA A 275 6.36 -16.27 1.77
C ALA A 275 5.71 -14.89 2.03
N MET A 276 4.57 -14.62 1.39
CA MET A 276 3.74 -13.43 1.65
C MET A 276 2.64 -13.67 2.71
N GLY A 277 2.63 -14.83 3.37
CA GLY A 277 1.64 -15.20 4.39
C GLY A 277 0.21 -15.47 3.89
N ARG A 278 -0.01 -15.49 2.58
CA ARG A 278 -1.33 -15.60 1.93
C ARG A 278 -1.81 -17.06 1.95
N ILE A 279 -2.19 -17.57 3.13
CA ILE A 279 -2.57 -18.97 3.40
C ILE A 279 -3.49 -19.55 2.32
N GLU A 280 -4.67 -18.95 2.15
CA GLU A 280 -5.71 -19.40 1.20
C GLU A 280 -5.19 -19.47 -0.25
N ALA A 281 -4.41 -18.48 -0.67
CA ALA A 281 -3.87 -18.40 -2.03
C ALA A 281 -2.76 -19.43 -2.26
N SER A 282 -1.95 -19.73 -1.24
CA SER A 282 -0.95 -20.79 -1.28
C SER A 282 -1.61 -22.17 -1.37
N GLN A 283 -2.61 -22.44 -0.51
CA GLN A 283 -3.41 -23.67 -0.54
C GLN A 283 -4.11 -23.86 -1.89
N ALA A 284 -4.83 -22.84 -2.37
CA ALA A 284 -5.54 -22.91 -3.66
C ALA A 284 -4.60 -23.07 -4.87
N ALA A 285 -3.35 -22.62 -4.80
CA ALA A 285 -2.34 -22.92 -5.81
C ALA A 285 -1.92 -24.40 -5.77
N TYR A 286 -1.72 -24.97 -4.58
CA TYR A 286 -1.38 -26.37 -4.42
C TYR A 286 -2.53 -27.32 -4.79
N GLU A 287 -3.78 -26.98 -4.49
CA GLU A 287 -4.95 -27.74 -4.95
C GLU A 287 -5.03 -27.79 -6.47
N LYS A 288 -4.92 -26.62 -7.14
CA LYS A 288 -4.97 -26.53 -8.62
C LYS A 288 -3.85 -27.31 -9.27
N GLY A 289 -2.62 -27.22 -8.76
CA GLY A 289 -1.51 -28.02 -9.26
C GLY A 289 -1.67 -29.53 -8.99
N ARG A 290 -2.30 -29.92 -7.87
CA ARG A 290 -2.59 -31.33 -7.56
C ARG A 290 -3.55 -31.98 -8.56
N LEU A 291 -4.49 -31.23 -9.15
CA LEU A 291 -5.37 -31.73 -10.21
C LEU A 291 -4.61 -32.20 -11.46
N LEU A 292 -3.47 -31.58 -11.78
CA LEU A 292 -2.65 -31.91 -12.96
C LEU A 292 -1.85 -33.23 -12.82
N PHE A 293 -1.90 -33.91 -11.67
CA PHE A 293 -1.05 -35.08 -11.40
C PHE A 293 -1.29 -36.28 -12.32
N ASN A 294 -2.44 -36.34 -13.01
CA ASN A 294 -2.72 -37.39 -14.00
C ASN A 294 -2.09 -37.09 -15.37
N ASP A 295 -1.95 -35.81 -15.72
CA ASP A 295 -1.50 -35.34 -17.05
C ASP A 295 0.02 -35.08 -17.09
N VAL A 296 0.66 -34.93 -15.93
CA VAL A 296 2.13 -34.83 -15.81
C VAL A 296 2.77 -36.23 -15.85
N SER A 297 3.84 -36.41 -16.62
CA SER A 297 4.62 -37.64 -16.67
C SER A 297 5.81 -37.62 -15.69
N ASP A 298 6.46 -36.46 -15.54
CA ASP A 298 7.69 -36.31 -14.76
C ASP A 298 7.46 -36.46 -13.24
N LEU A 299 7.90 -37.61 -12.70
CA LEU A 299 7.87 -37.92 -11.27
C LEU A 299 8.68 -36.93 -10.42
N ARG A 300 9.74 -36.32 -10.97
CA ARG A 300 10.58 -35.32 -10.28
C ARG A 300 9.83 -34.00 -10.08
N LYS A 301 9.01 -33.59 -11.05
CA LYS A 301 8.12 -32.42 -10.91
C LYS A 301 7.06 -32.68 -9.85
N LYS A 302 6.42 -33.86 -9.87
CA LYS A 302 5.44 -34.29 -8.84
C LYS A 302 6.05 -34.35 -7.43
N ALA A 303 7.21 -34.98 -7.26
CA ALA A 303 7.88 -35.10 -5.97
C ALA A 303 8.30 -33.73 -5.40
N ARG A 304 8.87 -32.86 -6.24
CA ARG A 304 9.20 -31.47 -5.86
C ARG A 304 7.99 -30.60 -5.57
N PHE A 305 6.84 -30.89 -6.16
CA PHE A 305 5.57 -30.22 -5.86
C PHE A 305 5.09 -30.58 -4.44
N LEU A 306 4.93 -31.87 -4.16
CA LEU A 306 4.48 -32.37 -2.85
C LEU A 306 5.42 -31.98 -1.70
N MET A 307 6.73 -32.04 -1.93
CA MET A 307 7.74 -31.54 -0.98
C MET A 307 7.47 -30.07 -0.61
N SER A 308 7.13 -29.22 -1.59
CA SER A 308 6.78 -27.83 -1.32
C SER A 308 5.44 -27.69 -0.58
N CYS A 309 4.40 -28.47 -0.93
CA CYS A 309 3.14 -28.48 -0.18
C CYS A 309 3.33 -28.73 1.32
N GLY A 310 4.17 -29.73 1.68
CA GLY A 310 4.47 -30.05 3.07
C GLY A 310 5.23 -28.94 3.80
N ILE A 311 6.24 -28.35 3.16
CA ILE A 311 6.99 -27.20 3.72
C ILE A 311 6.08 -26.01 3.95
N SER A 312 5.25 -25.65 2.96
CA SER A 312 4.41 -24.45 3.02
C SER A 312 3.34 -24.52 4.10
N LEU A 313 2.71 -25.69 4.33
CA LEU A 313 1.77 -25.86 5.43
C LEU A 313 2.41 -25.55 6.80
N ILE A 314 3.62 -26.07 7.05
CA ILE A 314 4.37 -25.84 8.29
C ILE A 314 4.89 -24.40 8.39
N ALA A 315 5.27 -23.78 7.27
CA ALA A 315 5.71 -22.39 7.25
C ALA A 315 4.58 -21.40 7.50
N LEU A 316 3.37 -21.71 7.02
CA LEU A 316 2.17 -20.90 7.26
C LEU A 316 1.67 -21.00 8.70
N SER A 317 1.84 -22.14 9.38
CA SER A 317 1.48 -22.32 10.79
C SER A 317 2.45 -21.68 11.79
N SER A 318 3.58 -21.10 11.35
CA SER A 318 4.64 -20.61 12.25
C SER A 318 4.28 -19.34 13.04
N HIS A 319 3.06 -18.82 12.88
CA HIS A 319 2.53 -17.67 13.62
C HIS A 319 1.71 -18.08 14.86
N LEU A 320 1.49 -19.38 15.05
CA LEU A 320 0.73 -19.95 16.15
C LEU A 320 1.72 -20.33 17.26
N ASP A 321 1.52 -19.82 18.48
CA ASP A 321 2.32 -20.25 19.62
C ASP A 321 1.72 -21.54 20.19
N PHE A 322 2.26 -22.67 19.77
CA PHE A 322 1.76 -24.01 20.09
C PHE A 322 1.72 -24.31 21.60
N GLU A 323 2.47 -23.56 22.43
CA GLU A 323 2.50 -23.73 23.89
C GLU A 323 1.25 -23.11 24.57
N ASP A 324 0.73 -21.99 24.03
CA ASP A 324 -0.42 -21.23 24.55
C ASP A 324 -1.81 -21.68 24.03
N LEU A 325 -1.86 -22.60 23.06
CA LEU A 325 -3.13 -23.10 22.49
C LEU A 325 -3.91 -24.01 23.45
N ASP A 326 -5.25 -23.93 23.37
CA ASP A 326 -6.15 -24.90 23.99
C ASP A 326 -6.24 -26.23 23.19
N GLU A 327 -6.97 -27.21 23.73
CA GLU A 327 -7.07 -28.55 23.14
C GLU A 327 -7.80 -28.53 21.78
N GLU A 328 -8.84 -27.70 21.61
CA GLU A 328 -9.63 -27.59 20.38
C GLU A 328 -8.78 -26.99 19.24
N ALA A 329 -8.01 -25.93 19.53
CA ALA A 329 -7.07 -25.34 18.57
C ALA A 329 -5.93 -26.32 18.20
N ARG A 330 -5.46 -27.14 19.13
CA ARG A 330 -4.43 -28.17 18.87
C ARG A 330 -4.95 -29.30 17.98
N GLU A 331 -6.16 -29.82 18.23
CA GLU A 331 -6.78 -30.83 17.36
C GLU A 331 -6.99 -30.29 15.94
N GLY A 332 -7.46 -29.04 15.80
CA GLY A 332 -7.63 -28.39 14.49
C GLY A 332 -6.33 -28.27 13.69
N ILE A 333 -5.20 -27.97 14.32
CA ILE A 333 -3.90 -27.85 13.65
C ILE A 333 -3.34 -29.23 13.26
N GLU A 334 -3.55 -30.25 14.08
CA GLU A 334 -3.14 -31.62 13.74
C GLU A 334 -3.87 -32.12 12.48
N GLU A 335 -5.20 -31.94 12.41
CA GLU A 335 -6.01 -32.35 11.26
C GLU A 335 -5.72 -31.51 10.01
N GLN A 336 -5.62 -30.18 10.13
CA GLN A 336 -5.56 -29.28 8.98
C GLN A 336 -4.14 -29.02 8.46
N ILE A 337 -3.10 -29.24 9.27
CA ILE A 337 -1.72 -28.83 8.95
C ILE A 337 -0.72 -29.98 9.10
N LEU A 338 -0.59 -30.56 10.30
CA LEU A 338 0.52 -31.48 10.61
C LEU A 338 0.37 -32.84 9.91
N THR A 339 -0.81 -33.46 9.97
CA THR A 339 -1.11 -34.70 9.25
C THR A 339 -1.08 -34.52 7.72
N PRO A 340 -1.69 -33.48 7.12
CA PRO A 340 -1.56 -33.20 5.68
C PRO A 340 -0.11 -32.98 5.21
N ALA A 341 0.70 -32.23 5.96
CA ALA A 341 2.12 -32.05 5.63
C ALA A 341 2.89 -33.38 5.65
N GLN A 342 2.69 -34.21 6.68
CA GLN A 342 3.29 -35.55 6.78
C GLN A 342 2.88 -36.45 5.60
N ASN A 343 1.63 -36.38 5.16
CA ASN A 343 1.14 -37.14 4.01
C ASN A 343 1.82 -36.71 2.71
N TYR A 344 1.94 -35.40 2.44
CA TYR A 344 2.65 -34.89 1.26
C TYR A 344 4.13 -35.30 1.25
N PHE A 345 4.80 -35.22 2.40
CA PHE A 345 6.18 -35.69 2.56
C PHE A 345 6.33 -37.19 2.30
N THR A 346 5.42 -38.00 2.84
CA THR A 346 5.43 -39.46 2.66
C THR A 346 5.17 -39.86 1.21
N GLU A 347 4.36 -39.11 0.46
CA GLU A 347 4.16 -39.32 -0.98
C GLU A 347 5.37 -38.81 -1.81
N ALA A 348 5.95 -37.67 -1.44
CA ALA A 348 7.13 -37.11 -2.10
C ALA A 348 8.34 -38.07 -2.03
N LEU A 349 8.61 -38.66 -0.87
CA LEU A 349 9.66 -39.69 -0.71
C LEU A 349 9.44 -40.88 -1.64
N LYS A 350 8.23 -41.46 -1.64
CA LYS A 350 7.87 -42.60 -2.52
C LYS A 350 8.10 -42.30 -4.01
N LEU A 351 7.94 -41.05 -4.45
CA LEU A 351 8.23 -40.63 -5.82
C LEU A 351 9.72 -40.38 -6.06
N PHE A 352 10.46 -39.85 -5.08
CA PHE A 352 11.93 -39.73 -5.16
C PHE A 352 12.64 -41.08 -5.15
N ASP A 353 12.12 -42.08 -4.42
CA ASP A 353 12.67 -43.44 -4.37
C ASP A 353 12.53 -44.20 -5.69
N GLN A 354 11.57 -43.82 -6.53
CA GLN A 354 11.39 -44.35 -7.90
C GLN A 354 12.36 -43.73 -8.92
N LEU A 355 13.10 -42.68 -8.55
CA LEU A 355 14.05 -42.00 -9.45
C LEU A 355 15.48 -42.55 -9.28
N PRO A 356 16.16 -43.00 -10.35
CA PRO A 356 17.51 -43.58 -10.30
C PRO A 356 18.63 -42.53 -10.21
N ASP A 357 18.31 -41.28 -9.83
CA ASP A 357 19.23 -40.15 -9.89
C ASP A 357 19.81 -39.83 -8.50
N TYR A 358 21.14 -39.91 -8.39
CA TYR A 358 21.93 -39.55 -7.21
C TYR A 358 21.60 -38.13 -6.69
N ASN A 359 21.29 -37.20 -7.59
CA ASN A 359 20.89 -35.82 -7.27
C ASN A 359 19.52 -35.70 -6.57
N THR A 360 18.85 -36.82 -6.23
CA THR A 360 17.65 -36.82 -5.37
C THR A 360 17.97 -36.83 -3.87
N GLY A 361 19.20 -37.18 -3.45
CA GLY A 361 19.59 -37.30 -2.04
C GLY A 361 19.24 -36.08 -1.19
N PHE A 362 19.62 -34.87 -1.65
CA PHE A 362 19.29 -33.60 -1.01
C PHE A 362 17.78 -33.45 -0.71
N ALA A 363 16.92 -33.86 -1.65
CA ALA A 363 15.48 -33.70 -1.51
C ALA A 363 14.88 -34.70 -0.50
N ARG A 364 15.42 -35.92 -0.44
CA ARG A 364 15.04 -36.91 0.58
C ARG A 364 15.47 -36.44 1.97
N CYS A 365 16.71 -35.98 2.12
CA CYS A 365 17.24 -35.43 3.38
C CYS A 365 16.41 -34.24 3.89
N ALA A 366 16.07 -33.30 3.01
CA ALA A 366 15.21 -32.16 3.34
C ALA A 366 13.86 -32.62 3.92
N ILE A 367 13.19 -33.55 3.24
CA ILE A 367 11.91 -34.10 3.71
C ILE A 367 12.07 -34.81 5.06
N HIS A 368 13.15 -35.53 5.29
CA HIS A 368 13.41 -36.18 6.58
C HIS A 368 13.64 -35.18 7.73
N PHE A 369 14.26 -34.03 7.48
CA PHE A 369 14.40 -32.97 8.48
C PHE A 369 13.06 -32.28 8.80
N ASP A 370 12.21 -32.00 7.81
CA ASP A 370 10.86 -31.48 8.06
C ASP A 370 9.94 -32.53 8.72
N LEU A 371 10.13 -33.83 8.43
CA LEU A 371 9.48 -34.93 9.15
C LEU A 371 9.97 -35.12 10.59
N ALA A 372 11.13 -34.59 10.97
CA ALA A 372 11.59 -34.51 12.36
C ALA A 372 10.97 -33.30 13.07
N ARG A 373 10.96 -32.14 12.40
CA ARG A 373 10.29 -30.92 12.86
C ARG A 373 8.80 -31.13 13.17
N LEU A 374 8.11 -31.99 12.42
CA LEU A 374 6.72 -32.37 12.72
C LEU A 374 6.54 -33.14 14.05
N ASP A 375 7.57 -33.79 14.58
CA ASP A 375 7.50 -34.40 15.92
C ASP A 375 7.65 -33.32 17.01
N ASP A 376 8.58 -32.37 16.82
CA ASP A 376 8.80 -31.22 17.72
C ASP A 376 7.53 -30.36 17.87
N LEU A 377 6.84 -30.08 16.75
CA LEU A 377 5.55 -29.37 16.76
C LEU A 377 4.40 -30.13 17.43
N ARG A 378 4.51 -31.47 17.55
CA ARG A 378 3.60 -32.33 18.33
C ARG A 378 4.04 -32.50 19.78
N GLY A 379 5.16 -31.89 20.19
CA GLY A 379 5.73 -31.99 21.53
C GLY A 379 6.66 -33.17 21.77
N ASP A 380 6.93 -34.02 20.77
CA ASP A 380 7.92 -35.11 20.85
C ASP A 380 9.30 -34.63 20.37
N HIS A 381 9.85 -33.69 21.15
CA HIS A 381 11.15 -33.07 20.92
C HIS A 381 12.30 -34.10 20.91
N LEU A 382 12.16 -35.22 21.63
CA LEU A 382 13.17 -36.28 21.70
C LEU A 382 13.24 -37.08 20.40
N GLN A 383 12.08 -37.44 19.83
CA GLN A 383 12.03 -38.13 18.54
C GLN A 383 12.49 -37.22 17.39
N CYS A 384 12.22 -35.91 17.47
CA CYS A 384 12.80 -34.91 16.56
C CYS A 384 14.34 -34.95 16.59
N LEU A 385 14.95 -34.74 17.77
CA LEU A 385 16.41 -34.75 17.92
C LEU A 385 17.01 -36.07 17.44
N LYS A 386 16.44 -37.21 17.82
CA LYS A 386 16.92 -38.51 17.39
C LYS A 386 16.90 -38.66 15.87
N LYS A 387 15.82 -38.27 15.18
CA LYS A 387 15.77 -38.30 13.71
C LYS A 387 16.86 -37.43 13.09
N LEU A 388 17.10 -36.24 13.63
CA LEU A 388 18.14 -35.33 13.13
C LEU A 388 19.55 -35.89 13.35
N GLU A 389 19.80 -36.57 14.47
CA GLU A 389 21.04 -37.32 14.73
C GLU A 389 21.20 -38.52 13.79
N ASP A 390 20.16 -39.37 13.66
CA ASP A 390 20.18 -40.57 12.79
C ASP A 390 20.54 -40.15 11.34
N PHE A 391 19.85 -39.15 10.77
CA PHE A 391 20.11 -38.66 9.40
C PHE A 391 21.39 -37.84 9.22
N ALA A 392 22.03 -37.37 10.30
CA ALA A 392 23.35 -36.74 10.24
C ALA A 392 24.50 -37.77 10.24
N ASN A 393 24.22 -39.05 10.50
CA ASN A 393 25.19 -40.14 10.53
C ASN A 393 25.07 -41.12 9.33
N GLU A 394 24.07 -40.95 8.45
CA GLU A 394 24.02 -41.63 7.15
C GLU A 394 25.04 -41.00 6.16
N ASP A 395 25.45 -41.72 5.12
CA ASP A 395 26.52 -41.37 4.14
C ASP A 395 26.21 -40.13 3.23
N TYR A 396 25.36 -39.20 3.66
CA TYR A 396 25.10 -37.93 3.00
C TYR A 396 26.07 -36.86 3.47
N ASP A 397 26.91 -36.32 2.58
CA ASP A 397 27.80 -35.22 2.93
C ASP A 397 27.03 -33.91 3.12
N LEU A 398 26.60 -33.66 4.36
CA LEU A 398 25.93 -32.41 4.77
C LEU A 398 26.81 -31.17 4.57
N ASN A 399 28.14 -31.32 4.43
CA ASN A 399 29.05 -30.20 4.14
C ASN A 399 28.92 -29.73 2.68
N GLU A 400 28.57 -30.62 1.74
CA GLU A 400 28.19 -30.22 0.37
C GLU A 400 26.83 -29.50 0.32
N SER A 401 26.02 -29.58 1.39
CA SER A 401 24.65 -29.06 1.45
C SER A 401 24.37 -28.12 2.63
N PRO A 402 24.99 -26.92 2.70
CA PRO A 402 24.79 -25.96 3.81
C PRO A 402 23.32 -25.68 4.14
N LYS A 403 22.43 -25.62 3.12
CA LYS A 403 20.99 -25.36 3.32
C LYS A 403 20.29 -26.40 4.20
N LEU A 404 20.78 -27.64 4.24
CA LEU A 404 20.29 -28.73 5.09
C LEU A 404 20.87 -28.63 6.50
N MET A 405 22.19 -28.48 6.62
CA MET A 405 22.89 -28.27 7.89
C MET A 405 22.24 -27.17 8.74
N ILE A 406 21.86 -26.05 8.12
CA ILE A 406 21.16 -24.94 8.79
C ILE A 406 19.76 -25.33 9.28
N SER A 407 19.03 -26.19 8.55
CA SER A 407 17.73 -26.71 9.03
C SER A 407 17.92 -27.62 10.23
N ALA A 408 18.86 -28.57 10.18
CA ALA A 408 19.14 -29.46 11.30
C ALA A 408 19.51 -28.67 12.57
N VAL A 409 20.43 -27.69 12.46
CA VAL A 409 20.80 -26.82 13.59
C VAL A 409 19.60 -26.07 14.15
N ILE A 410 18.78 -25.43 13.31
CA ILE A 410 17.60 -24.67 13.78
C ILE A 410 16.57 -25.60 14.45
N TYR A 411 16.26 -26.76 13.87
CA TYR A 411 15.24 -27.67 14.42
C TYR A 411 15.74 -28.35 15.71
N SER A 412 17.02 -28.72 15.79
CA SER A 412 17.63 -29.21 17.03
C SER A 412 17.63 -28.15 18.13
N LEU A 413 17.91 -26.88 17.81
CA LEU A 413 17.85 -25.79 18.80
C LEU A 413 16.43 -25.55 19.31
N THR A 414 15.41 -25.60 18.45
CA THR A 414 14.01 -25.49 18.89
C THR A 414 13.62 -26.64 19.81
N ALA A 415 13.93 -27.89 19.42
CA ALA A 415 13.65 -29.05 20.26
C ALA A 415 14.40 -29.01 21.61
N LEU A 416 15.67 -28.61 21.63
CA LEU A 416 16.47 -28.44 22.85
C LEU A 416 15.98 -27.30 23.74
N ARG A 417 15.53 -26.16 23.18
CA ARG A 417 14.84 -25.07 23.90
C ARG A 417 13.63 -25.63 24.63
N ASN A 418 12.74 -26.28 23.90
CA ASN A 418 11.45 -26.77 24.39
C ASN A 418 11.66 -27.86 25.47
N LEU A 419 12.67 -28.72 25.31
CA LEU A 419 13.10 -29.66 26.34
C LEU A 419 13.66 -28.96 27.58
N SER A 420 14.47 -27.92 27.43
CA SER A 420 15.08 -27.19 28.56
C SER A 420 14.07 -26.45 29.45
N PHE A 421 12.88 -26.13 28.92
CA PHE A 421 11.75 -25.61 29.69
C PHE A 421 10.99 -26.70 30.46
N LYS A 422 10.89 -27.92 29.89
CA LYS A 422 10.20 -29.07 30.49
C LYS A 422 11.05 -29.81 31.54
N ASP A 423 12.36 -29.95 31.28
CA ASP A 423 13.35 -30.51 32.20
C ASP A 423 14.66 -29.69 32.13
N PRO A 424 15.03 -28.96 33.20
CA PRO A 424 16.24 -28.14 33.25
C PRO A 424 17.57 -28.86 32.95
N GLN A 425 17.63 -30.20 32.99
CA GLN A 425 18.83 -30.95 32.62
C GLN A 425 19.28 -30.68 31.17
N TRP A 426 18.33 -30.48 30.25
CA TRP A 426 18.63 -30.20 28.83
C TRP A 426 19.22 -28.82 28.59
N ARG A 427 19.14 -27.91 29.57
CA ARG A 427 19.65 -26.54 29.46
C ARG A 427 21.16 -26.48 29.17
N ILE A 428 21.95 -27.46 29.63
CA ILE A 428 23.38 -27.53 29.31
C ILE A 428 23.60 -27.86 27.83
N GLN A 429 22.89 -28.87 27.30
CA GLN A 429 23.02 -29.28 25.90
C GLN A 429 22.51 -28.20 24.94
N TYR A 430 21.38 -27.57 25.25
CA TYR A 430 20.84 -26.43 24.50
C TYR A 430 21.87 -25.31 24.34
N LEU A 431 22.55 -24.93 25.43
CA LEU A 431 23.54 -23.85 25.42
C LEU A 431 24.83 -24.20 24.67
N LEU A 432 25.26 -25.45 24.70
CA LEU A 432 26.41 -25.93 23.92
C LEU A 432 26.12 -25.85 22.41
N SER A 433 25.02 -26.43 21.96
CA SER A 433 24.61 -26.39 20.55
C SER A 433 24.31 -24.96 20.06
N LEU A 434 23.89 -24.06 20.94
CA LEU A 434 23.68 -22.65 20.60
C LEU A 434 24.99 -21.86 20.43
N ASN A 435 26.05 -22.23 21.15
CA ASN A 435 27.39 -21.70 20.89
C ASN A 435 27.93 -22.21 19.55
N GLU A 436 27.81 -23.51 19.26
CA GLU A 436 28.21 -24.10 17.98
C GLU A 436 27.48 -23.43 16.79
N ALA A 437 26.18 -23.16 16.94
CA ALA A 437 25.39 -22.44 15.96
C ALA A 437 25.84 -20.98 15.75
N ALA A 438 26.39 -20.33 16.79
CA ALA A 438 26.92 -18.97 16.70
C ALA A 438 28.14 -18.87 15.78
N GLU A 439 29.03 -19.87 15.82
CA GLU A 439 30.28 -19.89 15.06
C GLU A 439 30.04 -20.06 13.55
N ILE A 440 29.00 -20.78 13.15
CA ILE A 440 28.62 -20.97 11.74
C ILE A 440 27.75 -19.84 11.18
N LEU A 441 27.02 -19.09 12.03
CA LEU A 441 26.08 -18.04 11.62
C LEU A 441 26.67 -16.99 10.63
N PRO A 442 27.92 -16.49 10.79
CA PRO A 442 28.55 -15.57 9.82
C PRO A 442 28.56 -16.09 8.37
N ASN A 443 28.78 -17.40 8.19
CA ASN A 443 28.86 -18.04 6.87
C ASN A 443 27.48 -18.28 6.25
N ILE A 444 26.41 -18.20 7.05
CA ILE A 444 25.03 -18.48 6.64
C ILE A 444 24.35 -17.22 6.08
N PHE A 445 24.72 -16.03 6.58
CA PHE A 445 24.02 -14.77 6.32
C PHE A 445 23.81 -14.42 4.83
N SER A 446 24.78 -14.71 3.97
CA SER A 446 24.74 -14.33 2.54
C SER A 446 23.87 -15.26 1.68
N ALA A 447 23.54 -16.47 2.17
CA ALA A 447 22.93 -17.53 1.36
C ALA A 447 21.47 -17.83 1.72
N LEU A 448 21.04 -17.55 2.96
CA LEU A 448 19.70 -17.86 3.48
C LEU A 448 19.23 -16.81 4.52
N PRO A 449 18.75 -15.63 4.08
CA PRO A 449 18.38 -14.53 4.98
C PRO A 449 17.28 -14.90 5.98
N ASP A 450 16.27 -15.67 5.57
CA ASP A 450 15.12 -16.02 6.42
C ASP A 450 15.53 -16.98 7.56
N LYS A 451 16.33 -17.99 7.24
CA LYS A 451 16.88 -18.92 8.26
C LYS A 451 17.83 -18.19 9.22
N ALA A 452 18.64 -17.26 8.70
CA ALA A 452 19.51 -16.45 9.55
C ALA A 452 18.74 -15.46 10.44
N CYS A 453 17.58 -14.95 9.97
CA CYS A 453 16.65 -14.17 10.76
C CYS A 453 16.09 -15.00 11.92
N LEU A 454 15.52 -16.18 11.63
CA LEU A 454 14.98 -17.10 12.64
C LEU A 454 16.04 -17.55 13.66
N LEU A 455 17.24 -17.94 13.21
CA LEU A 455 18.33 -18.32 14.12
C LEU A 455 18.78 -17.14 15.01
N SER A 456 18.79 -15.91 14.48
CA SER A 456 19.06 -14.71 15.28
C SER A 456 17.98 -14.48 16.36
N VAL A 457 16.70 -14.76 16.08
CA VAL A 457 15.63 -14.69 17.09
C VAL A 457 15.85 -15.73 18.20
N ILE A 458 16.14 -16.99 17.84
CA ILE A 458 16.42 -18.08 18.81
C ILE A 458 17.61 -17.72 19.71
N MET A 459 18.69 -17.18 19.13
CA MET A 459 19.87 -16.74 19.89
C MET A 459 19.58 -15.56 20.81
N GLY A 460 18.79 -14.58 20.37
CA GLY A 460 18.34 -13.47 21.22
C GLY A 460 17.50 -13.94 22.42
N ASP A 461 16.56 -14.86 22.20
CA ASP A 461 15.73 -15.44 23.27
C ASP A 461 16.57 -16.25 24.28
N ALA A 462 17.57 -16.99 23.80
CA ALA A 462 18.50 -17.71 24.67
C ALA A 462 19.38 -16.78 25.52
N LEU A 463 19.89 -15.70 24.93
CA LEU A 463 20.73 -14.71 25.62
C LEU A 463 19.93 -13.90 26.66
N LEU A 464 18.66 -13.57 26.37
CA LEU A 464 17.71 -13.06 27.37
C LEU A 464 17.54 -14.05 28.54
N THR A 465 17.40 -15.34 28.26
CA THR A 465 17.25 -16.40 29.27
C THR A 465 18.51 -16.62 30.12
N LEU A 466 19.64 -16.00 29.74
CA LEU A 466 20.93 -16.01 30.44
C LEU A 466 21.27 -14.68 31.13
N ASP A 467 20.32 -13.75 31.22
CA ASP A 467 20.54 -12.38 31.72
C ASP A 467 21.64 -11.61 30.95
N ASN A 468 21.80 -11.89 29.64
CA ASN A 468 22.68 -11.14 28.72
C ASN A 468 21.85 -10.37 27.66
N PRO A 469 21.14 -9.30 28.05
CA PRO A 469 20.37 -8.48 27.10
C PRO A 469 21.27 -7.70 26.12
N GLN A 470 22.54 -7.41 26.45
CA GLN A 470 23.44 -6.66 25.58
C GLN A 470 23.70 -7.41 24.26
N ASP A 471 24.08 -8.68 24.33
CA ASP A 471 24.33 -9.46 23.11
C ASP A 471 23.01 -9.87 22.44
N ALA A 472 21.93 -10.10 23.21
CA ALA A 472 20.59 -10.34 22.66
C ALA A 472 20.12 -9.18 21.75
N ILE A 473 20.40 -7.92 22.12
CA ILE A 473 20.12 -6.74 21.26
C ILE A 473 20.79 -6.88 19.89
N ALA A 474 22.03 -7.37 19.82
CA ALA A 474 22.74 -7.49 18.53
C ALA A 474 22.02 -8.48 17.59
N TYR A 475 21.62 -9.65 18.11
CA TYR A 475 20.90 -10.65 17.33
C TYR A 475 19.48 -10.18 16.94
N PHE A 476 18.71 -9.61 17.87
CA PHE A 476 17.38 -9.08 17.55
C PHE A 476 17.44 -7.88 16.58
N SER A 477 18.48 -7.03 16.65
CA SER A 477 18.71 -5.96 15.66
C SER A 477 18.90 -6.53 14.27
N ALA A 478 19.79 -7.51 14.13
CA ALA A 478 20.12 -8.12 12.85
C ALA A 478 18.94 -8.96 12.30
N ALA A 479 18.09 -9.52 13.16
CA ALA A 479 16.82 -10.14 12.76
C ALA A 479 15.83 -9.09 12.25
N TYR A 480 15.64 -8.00 13.01
CA TYR A 480 14.72 -6.91 12.67
C TYR A 480 15.09 -6.26 11.32
N GLU A 481 16.36 -5.97 11.09
CA GLU A 481 16.88 -5.41 9.83
C GLU A 481 16.59 -6.32 8.63
N ARG A 482 16.72 -7.64 8.76
CA ARG A 482 16.38 -8.61 7.70
C ARG A 482 14.88 -8.65 7.43
N GLN A 483 14.06 -8.61 8.48
CA GLN A 483 12.61 -8.47 8.37
C GLN A 483 12.23 -7.15 7.71
N GLN A 484 12.96 -6.05 7.97
CA GLN A 484 12.73 -4.76 7.29
C GLN A 484 12.99 -4.86 5.79
N LEU A 485 14.09 -5.49 5.37
CA LEU A 485 14.46 -5.68 3.96
C LEU A 485 13.42 -6.52 3.21
N LEU A 486 12.94 -7.62 3.80
CA LEU A 486 11.83 -8.41 3.24
C LEU A 486 10.58 -7.53 3.00
N LEU A 487 10.17 -6.80 4.05
CA LEU A 487 8.97 -5.97 4.06
C LEU A 487 9.10 -4.64 3.28
N GLN A 488 10.29 -4.30 2.77
CA GLN A 488 10.49 -3.18 1.84
C GLN A 488 10.12 -3.55 0.39
N ASN A 489 10.31 -4.81 0.00
CA ASN A 489 9.99 -5.30 -1.35
C ASN A 489 8.50 -5.63 -1.56
N VAL A 490 7.69 -5.55 -0.50
CA VAL A 490 6.24 -5.76 -0.55
C VAL A 490 5.56 -4.48 -1.06
N VAL A 491 4.78 -4.61 -2.13
CA VAL A 491 4.03 -3.51 -2.74
C VAL A 491 2.55 -3.62 -2.43
N LEU A 492 2.00 -4.83 -2.48
CA LEU A 492 0.63 -5.15 -2.06
C LEU A 492 0.63 -5.35 -0.54
N ALA A 493 0.56 -4.23 0.17
CA ALA A 493 0.41 -4.21 1.63
C ALA A 493 -0.72 -5.15 2.07
N SER A 494 -0.44 -6.05 3.00
CA SER A 494 -1.37 -7.08 3.43
C SER A 494 -2.62 -6.45 4.06
N GLY A 495 -3.73 -6.40 3.32
CA GLY A 495 -4.99 -5.83 3.83
C GLY A 495 -5.41 -6.50 5.15
N PRO A 496 -6.14 -5.79 6.02
CA PRO A 496 -6.26 -6.17 7.41
C PRO A 496 -6.98 -7.51 7.60
N GLY A 497 -6.70 -8.18 8.71
CA GLY A 497 -7.13 -9.57 8.92
C GLY A 497 -6.39 -10.62 8.08
N SER A 498 -5.51 -10.21 7.14
CA SER A 498 -4.61 -11.18 6.49
C SER A 498 -3.72 -11.86 7.55
N PRO A 499 -3.67 -13.19 7.58
CA PRO A 499 -2.57 -13.86 8.27
C PRO A 499 -1.25 -13.45 7.61
N TRP A 500 -0.20 -13.35 8.41
CA TRP A 500 1.17 -13.43 7.91
C TRP A 500 1.74 -14.80 8.30
N GLY A 501 2.73 -15.28 7.55
CA GLY A 501 3.41 -16.55 7.79
C GLY A 501 4.93 -16.37 7.76
N GLY A 502 5.67 -17.40 8.15
CA GLY A 502 7.14 -17.37 8.18
C GLY A 502 7.69 -16.21 9.02
N ILE A 503 8.80 -15.61 8.56
CA ILE A 503 9.51 -14.57 9.33
C ILE A 503 8.75 -13.23 9.46
N ALA A 504 7.71 -13.00 8.65
CA ALA A 504 6.94 -11.76 8.69
C ALA A 504 5.88 -11.75 9.81
N ALA A 505 5.53 -12.91 10.36
CA ALA A 505 4.60 -13.03 11.49
C ALA A 505 5.27 -12.91 12.88
N LEU A 506 6.61 -12.93 12.93
CA LEU A 506 7.36 -12.86 14.17
C LEU A 506 7.39 -11.42 14.72
N ASP A 507 7.01 -11.23 15.99
CA ASP A 507 7.13 -9.95 16.72
C ASP A 507 8.59 -9.64 17.12
N ILE A 508 9.47 -9.56 16.12
CA ILE A 508 10.89 -9.23 16.29
C ILE A 508 11.02 -7.78 16.80
N ALA A 509 10.11 -6.89 16.39
CA ALA A 509 10.03 -5.51 16.87
C ALA A 509 9.71 -5.43 18.37
N GLY A 510 8.79 -6.26 18.88
CA GLY A 510 8.47 -6.35 20.31
C GLY A 510 9.57 -7.03 21.12
N LYS A 511 10.16 -8.12 20.61
CA LYS A 511 11.35 -8.77 21.23
C LYS A 511 12.52 -7.80 21.34
N LEU A 512 12.84 -7.05 20.28
CA LEU A 512 13.88 -6.03 20.28
C LEU A 512 13.57 -4.90 21.26
N GLN A 513 12.34 -4.39 21.29
CA GLN A 513 11.91 -3.37 22.26
C GLN A 513 12.07 -3.84 23.71
N HIS A 514 11.50 -5.00 24.06
CA HIS A 514 11.62 -5.57 25.41
C HIS A 514 13.09 -5.69 25.83
N THR A 515 13.94 -6.20 24.95
CA THR A 515 15.39 -6.37 25.23
C THR A 515 16.10 -5.03 25.41
N LEU A 516 15.79 -4.02 24.59
CA LEU A 516 16.34 -2.67 24.72
C LEU A 516 15.92 -2.00 26.04
N ILE A 517 14.69 -2.24 26.50
CA ILE A 517 14.17 -1.74 27.78
C ILE A 517 14.85 -2.46 28.95
N VAL A 518 14.97 -3.80 28.92
CA VAL A 518 15.68 -4.57 29.96
C VAL A 518 17.17 -4.19 30.05
N GLN A 519 17.82 -3.88 28.92
CA GLN A 519 19.17 -3.31 28.93
C GLN A 519 19.20 -1.87 29.48
N HIS A 520 18.19 -1.04 29.22
CA HIS A 520 18.10 0.28 29.84
C HIS A 520 17.96 0.16 31.37
N ASP A 521 17.02 -0.65 31.85
CA ASP A 521 16.72 -0.87 33.27
C ASP A 521 17.94 -1.36 34.08
N SER A 522 18.93 -1.97 33.41
CA SER A 522 20.20 -2.42 34.02
C SER A 522 21.41 -1.49 33.81
N SER A 523 21.32 -0.46 32.95
CA SER A 523 22.47 0.37 32.58
C SER A 523 22.21 1.89 32.47
N GLU A 524 21.00 2.36 32.77
CA GLU A 524 20.56 3.76 32.76
C GLU A 524 20.85 4.49 31.41
N ASN A 525 20.90 3.75 30.30
CA ASN A 525 21.28 4.28 28.99
C ASN A 525 20.05 4.75 28.18
N ASP A 526 19.78 6.05 28.25
CA ASP A 526 18.67 6.75 27.57
C ASP A 526 18.57 6.47 26.06
N ALA A 527 19.69 6.22 25.37
CA ALA A 527 19.70 5.99 23.92
C ALA A 527 18.97 4.70 23.50
N LEU A 528 18.86 3.72 24.42
CA LEU A 528 18.18 2.45 24.17
C LEU A 528 16.66 2.63 24.16
N ILE A 529 16.11 3.50 25.00
CA ILE A 529 14.68 3.86 24.98
C ILE A 529 14.32 4.53 23.65
N TRP A 530 15.16 5.47 23.17
CA TRP A 530 14.95 6.11 21.87
C TRP A 530 14.94 5.10 20.72
N ARG A 531 15.86 4.12 20.74
CA ARG A 531 15.91 3.03 19.75
C ARG A 531 14.70 2.09 19.85
N ALA A 532 14.21 1.81 21.05
CA ALA A 532 13.01 0.99 21.26
C ALA A 532 11.75 1.70 20.70
N LEU A 533 11.58 2.98 21.02
CA LEU A 533 10.48 3.80 20.51
C LEU A 533 10.48 3.88 18.97
N ASP A 534 11.64 4.12 18.35
CA ASP A 534 11.80 4.15 16.89
C ASP A 534 11.47 2.79 16.23
N THR A 535 11.88 1.70 16.87
CA THR A 535 11.53 0.33 16.44
C THR A 535 10.01 0.11 16.41
N GLY A 536 9.30 0.56 17.44
CA GLY A 536 7.84 0.44 17.52
C GLY A 536 7.10 1.39 16.56
N GLU A 537 7.41 2.68 16.59
CA GLU A 537 6.74 3.69 15.75
C GLU A 537 7.02 3.54 14.25
N GLY A 538 8.17 2.92 13.90
CA GLY A 538 8.54 2.57 12.55
C GLY A 538 7.65 1.50 11.90
N GLN A 539 7.03 0.60 12.67
CA GLN A 539 6.09 -0.38 12.11
C GLN A 539 4.70 0.22 11.81
N LYS A 540 4.20 1.11 12.69
CA LYS A 540 2.80 1.62 12.75
C LYS A 540 2.33 2.52 11.59
N GLY A 541 2.72 2.22 10.36
CA GLY A 541 2.47 3.07 9.19
C GLY A 541 3.66 3.13 8.23
N ARG A 542 4.38 2.02 8.02
CA ARG A 542 5.33 1.85 6.91
C ARG A 542 4.64 2.11 5.57
N PHE A 543 3.55 1.38 5.30
CA PHE A 543 2.79 1.50 4.07
C PHE A 543 1.99 2.80 4.05
N PHE A 544 1.46 3.27 5.20
CA PHE A 544 0.76 4.57 5.23
C PHE A 544 1.71 5.76 4.92
N ARG A 545 2.95 5.74 5.41
CA ARG A 545 3.99 6.72 5.04
C ARG A 545 4.24 6.74 3.52
N ARG A 546 4.39 5.56 2.91
CA ARG A 546 4.54 5.37 1.46
C ARG A 546 3.33 5.88 0.68
N ASP A 547 2.11 5.59 1.12
CA ASP A 547 0.89 6.04 0.44
C ASP A 547 0.75 7.58 0.51
N LEU A 548 1.08 8.18 1.65
CA LEU A 548 1.05 9.64 1.86
C LEU A 548 2.00 10.42 0.94
N PHE A 549 3.09 9.79 0.51
CA PHE A 549 4.02 10.38 -0.46
C PHE A 549 3.32 10.60 -1.82
N PHE A 550 2.73 9.55 -2.41
CA PHE A 550 2.17 9.58 -3.76
C PHE A 550 1.05 10.62 -3.94
N TYR A 551 0.27 10.87 -2.89
CA TYR A 551 -0.83 11.82 -2.90
C TYR A 551 -0.42 13.25 -2.46
N SER A 552 0.86 13.48 -2.14
CA SER A 552 1.35 14.79 -1.68
C SER A 552 1.35 15.87 -2.79
N GLN A 553 0.59 16.95 -2.58
CA GLN A 553 0.56 18.11 -3.47
C GLN A 553 1.87 18.93 -3.46
N ALA A 554 2.70 18.79 -2.42
CA ALA A 554 3.93 19.55 -2.25
C ALA A 554 5.04 19.15 -3.24
N ALA A 555 5.03 17.92 -3.76
CA ALA A 555 5.93 17.48 -4.82
C ALA A 555 5.65 18.22 -6.15
N ASP A 556 4.37 18.26 -6.55
CA ASP A 556 3.89 18.88 -7.80
C ASP A 556 4.24 20.36 -7.94
N GLN A 557 4.52 21.08 -6.84
CA GLN A 557 4.91 22.49 -6.91
C GLN A 557 6.37 22.68 -7.40
N LYS A 558 7.30 21.82 -6.98
CA LYS A 558 8.75 22.04 -7.16
C LYS A 558 9.41 21.29 -8.33
N LEU A 559 8.74 20.28 -8.90
CA LEU A 559 9.22 19.53 -10.07
C LEU A 559 9.26 20.40 -11.34
N SER A 560 9.97 19.98 -12.40
CA SER A 560 9.87 20.60 -13.73
C SER A 560 8.54 20.25 -14.42
N SER A 561 8.08 21.00 -15.42
CA SER A 561 6.79 20.74 -16.09
C SER A 561 6.65 19.32 -16.65
N TYR A 562 7.74 18.76 -17.22
CA TYR A 562 7.83 17.37 -17.66
C TYR A 562 7.70 16.39 -16.48
N LEU A 563 8.50 16.60 -15.41
CA LEU A 563 8.46 15.77 -14.20
C LEU A 563 7.08 15.82 -13.52
N LYS A 564 6.42 16.99 -13.46
CA LYS A 564 5.04 17.16 -12.96
C LYS A 564 4.05 16.34 -13.78
N SER A 565 4.14 16.39 -15.11
CA SER A 565 3.25 15.61 -15.98
C SER A 565 3.44 14.10 -15.75
N LYS A 566 4.69 13.62 -15.72
CA LYS A 566 5.03 12.23 -15.45
C LYS A 566 4.61 11.78 -14.04
N TYR A 567 4.80 12.61 -13.02
CA TYR A 567 4.36 12.35 -11.64
C TYR A 567 2.84 12.33 -11.51
N ARG A 568 2.13 13.28 -12.12
CA ARG A 568 0.66 13.28 -12.19
C ARG A 568 0.13 12.09 -12.98
N PHE A 569 0.80 11.64 -14.03
CA PHE A 569 0.48 10.38 -14.71
C PHE A 569 0.65 9.18 -13.78
N LEU A 570 1.75 9.06 -13.04
CA LEU A 570 1.94 7.97 -12.06
C LEU A 570 0.83 8.00 -10.98
N ARG A 571 0.44 9.17 -10.48
CA ARG A 571 -0.69 9.34 -9.54
C ARG A 571 -2.07 9.01 -10.16
N LYS A 572 -2.31 9.42 -11.41
CA LYS A 572 -3.54 9.12 -12.20
C LYS A 572 -3.61 7.66 -12.66
N SER A 573 -2.47 6.96 -12.64
CA SER A 573 -2.35 5.51 -12.83
C SER A 573 -2.54 4.75 -11.52
N LEU A 574 -2.06 5.27 -10.37
CA LEU A 574 -2.32 4.69 -9.04
C LEU A 574 -3.81 4.74 -8.72
N SER A 575 -4.54 5.69 -9.32
CA SER A 575 -5.96 5.85 -9.10
C SER A 575 -6.83 4.94 -9.96
N LYS A 576 -6.35 4.52 -11.13
CA LYS A 576 -7.06 3.58 -11.97
C LYS A 576 -6.60 2.17 -11.62
N HIS A 577 -7.46 1.45 -10.89
CA HIS A 577 -7.31 0.02 -10.50
C HIS A 577 -6.95 -0.95 -11.64
N ASN A 578 -6.94 -0.49 -12.89
CA ASN A 578 -6.58 -1.20 -14.10
C ASN A 578 -5.04 -1.32 -14.31
N ILE A 579 -4.22 -0.69 -13.46
CA ILE A 579 -2.75 -0.80 -13.49
C ILE A 579 -2.28 -1.46 -12.19
N ASP A 580 -1.44 -2.50 -12.31
CA ASP A 580 -0.94 -3.23 -11.15
C ASP A 580 -0.01 -2.34 -10.29
N PRO A 581 -0.20 -2.25 -8.96
CA PRO A 581 0.67 -1.45 -8.10
C PRO A 581 2.17 -1.81 -8.20
N ARG A 582 2.51 -3.06 -8.52
CA ARG A 582 3.89 -3.55 -8.67
C ARG A 582 4.60 -2.92 -9.86
N LEU A 583 3.92 -2.86 -11.01
CA LEU A 583 4.38 -2.10 -12.19
C LEU A 583 4.64 -0.65 -11.84
N LEU A 584 3.69 -0.05 -11.12
CA LEU A 584 3.69 1.37 -10.86
C LEU A 584 4.77 1.78 -9.85
N MET A 585 5.07 0.92 -8.88
CA MET A 585 6.23 1.06 -8.02
C MET A 585 7.55 0.92 -8.80
N ALA A 586 7.64 -0.02 -9.75
CA ALA A 586 8.84 -0.17 -10.59
C ALA A 586 9.06 1.03 -11.53
N ASP A 587 8.00 1.56 -12.15
CA ASP A 587 8.08 2.80 -12.95
C ASP A 587 8.39 4.04 -12.09
N TYR A 588 7.93 4.08 -10.84
CA TYR A 588 8.26 5.14 -9.89
C TYR A 588 9.74 5.08 -9.44
N HIS A 589 10.29 3.92 -9.10
CA HIS A 589 11.73 3.80 -8.81
C HIS A 589 12.59 4.12 -10.04
N GLY A 590 12.17 3.69 -11.24
CA GLY A 590 12.80 4.09 -12.50
C GLY A 590 12.69 5.60 -12.82
N PHE A 591 11.69 6.29 -12.24
CA PHE A 591 11.53 7.74 -12.33
C PHE A 591 12.43 8.47 -11.33
N LEU A 592 12.55 7.99 -10.08
CA LEU A 592 13.51 8.51 -9.10
C LEU A 592 14.95 8.43 -9.62
N LYS A 593 15.37 7.25 -10.07
CA LYS A 593 16.71 7.00 -10.62
C LYS A 593 17.06 8.00 -11.75
N TRP A 594 16.09 8.27 -12.63
CA TRP A 594 16.22 9.25 -13.70
C TRP A 594 16.28 10.72 -13.23
N ASP A 595 15.56 11.09 -12.15
CA ASP A 595 15.61 12.44 -11.56
C ASP A 595 16.98 12.72 -10.89
N VAL A 596 17.62 11.68 -10.36
CA VAL A 596 18.98 11.71 -9.77
C VAL A 596 20.07 11.76 -10.84
N ASP A 597 20.00 10.87 -11.84
CA ASP A 597 20.96 10.82 -12.96
C ASP A 597 20.97 12.11 -13.81
N ALA A 598 19.94 12.96 -13.66
CA ALA A 598 19.80 14.28 -14.30
C ALA A 598 20.47 15.44 -13.54
N ASP A 599 21.25 15.17 -12.48
CA ASP A 599 21.98 16.15 -11.64
C ASP A 599 21.07 17.14 -10.85
N SER A 600 19.75 16.97 -10.97
CA SER A 600 18.75 17.56 -10.10
C SER A 600 18.82 16.95 -8.70
N ARG A 601 19.22 17.74 -7.70
CA ARG A 601 19.09 17.37 -6.27
C ARG A 601 17.60 17.15 -5.97
N SER A 602 17.17 15.90 -6.01
CA SER A 602 15.75 15.58 -6.18
C SER A 602 14.89 16.12 -5.05
N VAL A 603 13.70 16.61 -5.40
CA VAL A 603 12.68 16.96 -4.38
C VAL A 603 12.12 15.69 -3.75
N LEU A 604 12.19 14.57 -4.47
CA LEU A 604 11.49 13.32 -4.16
C LEU A 604 12.30 12.42 -3.24
N GLU A 605 13.61 12.20 -3.45
CA GLU A 605 14.43 11.51 -2.45
C GLU A 605 14.52 12.32 -1.16
N ASN A 606 14.59 13.66 -1.23
CA ASN A 606 14.59 14.47 -0.02
C ASN A 606 13.29 14.33 0.79
N TYR A 607 12.19 13.94 0.15
CA TYR A 607 10.98 13.46 0.83
C TYR A 607 11.18 12.03 1.36
N ASP A 608 11.67 11.09 0.55
CA ASP A 608 11.89 9.69 0.92
C ASP A 608 12.81 9.54 2.14
N TYR A 609 13.97 10.22 2.13
CA TYR A 609 14.92 10.31 3.25
C TYR A 609 14.35 10.99 4.51
N SER A 610 13.19 11.64 4.46
CA SER A 610 12.52 12.12 5.68
C SER A 610 11.82 10.98 6.43
N PHE A 611 11.39 9.92 5.73
CA PHE A 611 10.74 8.75 6.31
C PHE A 611 11.74 7.72 6.85
N THR A 612 12.97 7.67 6.31
CA THR A 612 14.02 6.70 6.72
C THR A 612 14.90 7.15 7.88
N ARG A 613 14.85 8.44 8.28
CA ARG A 613 15.49 8.91 9.49
C ARG A 613 14.82 8.30 10.73
N PRO A 614 15.57 7.91 11.77
CA PRO A 614 15.03 7.56 13.07
C PRO A 614 14.28 8.71 13.77
N LEU A 615 13.54 8.35 14.82
CA LEU A 615 13.09 9.26 15.87
C LEU A 615 14.21 9.50 16.87
N ASP A 616 14.51 10.76 17.13
CA ASP A 616 15.40 11.19 18.20
C ASP A 616 14.76 12.33 19.02
N SER A 617 15.42 12.70 20.11
CA SER A 617 14.94 13.73 21.02
C SER A 617 14.83 15.11 20.37
N GLN A 618 15.70 15.48 19.42
CA GLN A 618 15.65 16.76 18.72
C GLN A 618 14.48 16.79 17.72
N ARG A 619 14.26 15.68 17.00
CA ARG A 619 13.16 15.53 16.04
C ARG A 619 11.81 15.55 16.73
N ILE A 620 11.58 14.75 17.78
CA ILE A 620 10.28 14.80 18.48
C ILE A 620 10.12 16.12 19.25
N GLN A 621 11.20 16.73 19.77
CA GLN A 621 11.10 18.06 20.38
C GLN A 621 10.69 19.10 19.32
N SER A 622 11.23 19.06 18.10
CA SER A 622 10.76 19.89 16.98
C SER A 622 9.28 19.64 16.66
N ILE A 623 8.84 18.38 16.63
CA ILE A 623 7.44 18.00 16.38
C ILE A 623 6.51 18.53 17.48
N LEU A 624 6.87 18.43 18.77
CA LEU A 624 5.98 18.78 19.89
C LEU A 624 6.14 20.22 20.40
N SER A 625 7.31 20.86 20.31
CA SER A 625 7.59 22.17 20.92
C SER A 625 7.36 23.38 20.03
N GLN A 626 7.01 23.20 18.76
CA GLN A 626 6.54 24.28 17.87
C GLN A 626 5.10 24.73 18.20
N GLN A 627 4.65 24.59 19.45
CA GLN A 627 3.24 24.63 19.85
C GLN A 627 3.06 25.50 21.09
N SER A 628 2.02 26.33 21.09
CA SER A 628 1.71 27.26 22.20
C SER A 628 1.11 26.59 23.44
N TYR A 629 1.08 25.25 23.49
CA TYR A 629 0.31 24.45 24.45
C TYR A 629 1.14 23.26 24.93
N ARG A 630 0.98 22.86 26.18
CA ARG A 630 1.73 21.75 26.79
C ARG A 630 1.27 20.45 26.15
N THR A 631 2.09 19.93 25.26
CA THR A 631 1.74 18.81 24.39
C THR A 631 2.52 17.57 24.82
N ALA A 632 1.83 16.44 24.92
CA ALA A 632 2.44 15.12 25.08
C ALA A 632 2.05 14.19 23.93
N ALA A 633 2.86 13.15 23.74
CA ALA A 633 2.56 11.99 22.92
C ALA A 633 2.60 10.72 23.79
N VAL A 634 1.65 9.82 23.59
CA VAL A 634 1.47 8.56 24.32
C VAL A 634 1.37 7.44 23.30
N MET A 635 2.43 6.64 23.22
CA MET A 635 2.59 5.57 22.24
C MET A 635 2.40 4.22 22.94
N PHE A 636 1.32 3.51 22.62
CA PHE A 636 1.08 2.14 23.08
C PHE A 636 1.77 1.15 22.15
N TYR A 637 2.43 0.12 22.66
CA TYR A 637 2.92 -1.04 21.91
C TYR A 637 2.52 -2.32 22.66
N ALA A 638 1.52 -3.03 22.15
CA ALA A 638 1.16 -4.36 22.64
C ALA A 638 2.14 -5.39 22.06
N ALA A 639 2.98 -5.97 22.91
CA ALA A 639 3.80 -7.13 22.61
C ALA A 639 3.10 -8.42 23.10
N GLY A 640 3.79 -9.57 23.01
CA GLY A 640 3.25 -10.88 23.42
C GLY A 640 2.66 -10.90 24.84
N GLY A 641 3.50 -10.65 25.85
CA GLY A 641 3.09 -10.74 27.27
C GLY A 641 2.66 -9.43 27.94
N GLU A 642 3.07 -8.26 27.43
CA GLU A 642 2.76 -6.96 28.04
C GLU A 642 2.56 -5.85 26.99
N THR A 643 1.93 -4.75 27.42
CA THR A 643 1.84 -3.51 26.63
C THR A 643 2.79 -2.46 27.20
N PHE A 644 3.75 -2.02 26.40
CA PHE A 644 4.57 -0.84 26.70
C PHE A 644 3.79 0.43 26.36
N VAL A 645 3.80 1.42 27.25
CA VAL A 645 3.27 2.76 26.99
C VAL A 645 4.40 3.78 27.17
N TYR A 646 4.88 4.33 26.06
CA TYR A 646 5.88 5.39 26.05
C TYR A 646 5.20 6.75 26.13
N ILE A 647 5.60 7.61 27.07
CA ILE A 647 5.06 8.95 27.27
C ILE A 647 6.17 9.98 27.02
N LEU A 648 5.92 10.91 26.08
CA LEU A 648 6.80 12.03 25.75
C LEU A 648 6.08 13.35 25.94
N LYS A 649 6.45 14.13 26.96
CA LYS A 649 5.81 15.38 27.37
C LYS A 649 6.76 16.57 27.17
N ALA A 650 6.40 17.52 26.31
CA ALA A 650 7.31 18.63 25.98
C ALA A 650 7.40 19.68 27.11
N PRO A 651 8.61 20.18 27.48
CA PRO A 651 9.93 19.72 27.04
C PRO A 651 10.41 18.48 27.80
N PHE A 652 10.93 17.48 27.08
CA PHE A 652 11.47 16.24 27.66
C PHE A 652 12.98 16.11 27.40
N LYS A 653 13.61 15.14 28.07
CA LYS A 653 14.90 14.55 27.65
C LYS A 653 14.71 13.13 27.12
N THR A 654 13.86 12.36 27.79
CA THR A 654 13.64 10.93 27.61
C THR A 654 12.14 10.61 27.55
N PRO A 655 11.73 9.55 26.83
CA PRO A 655 10.42 8.94 27.02
C PRO A 655 10.34 8.28 28.40
N VAL A 656 9.24 8.48 29.11
CA VAL A 656 8.88 7.64 30.26
C VAL A 656 8.25 6.35 29.73
N ILE A 657 8.59 5.20 30.29
CA ILE A 657 7.95 3.92 29.95
C ILE A 657 7.07 3.48 31.11
N VAL A 658 5.81 3.15 30.81
CA VAL A 658 4.89 2.47 31.73
C VAL A 658 4.58 1.09 31.15
N ARG A 659 4.91 0.04 31.90
CA ARG A 659 4.59 -1.36 31.56
C ARG A 659 3.17 -1.67 32.04
N LEU A 660 2.30 -2.17 31.16
CA LEU A 660 0.95 -2.60 31.48
C LEU A 660 0.80 -4.11 31.29
N ASN A 661 0.34 -4.80 32.33
CA ASN A 661 0.08 -6.25 32.32
C ASN A 661 -1.21 -6.58 31.54
N ILE A 662 -1.17 -6.38 30.22
CA ILE A 662 -2.24 -6.68 29.26
C ILE A 662 -1.59 -7.22 27.99
N SER A 663 -1.88 -8.48 27.63
CA SER A 663 -1.35 -9.12 26.41
C SER A 663 -2.11 -8.67 25.16
N GLY A 664 -1.51 -8.93 23.99
CA GLY A 664 -2.24 -8.84 22.71
C GLY A 664 -3.49 -9.73 22.63
N SER A 665 -3.55 -10.83 23.40
CA SER A 665 -4.72 -11.71 23.46
C SER A 665 -5.87 -11.12 24.28
N ASP A 666 -5.56 -10.42 25.37
CA ASP A 666 -6.57 -9.81 26.26
C ASP A 666 -7.25 -8.64 25.56
N LEU A 667 -6.47 -7.81 24.87
CA LEU A 667 -6.99 -6.71 24.06
C LEU A 667 -7.98 -7.20 23.00
N ARG A 668 -7.69 -8.36 22.37
CA ARG A 668 -8.58 -8.97 21.37
C ARG A 668 -9.92 -9.36 22.00
N LYS A 669 -9.90 -10.16 23.08
CA LYS A 669 -11.10 -10.58 23.83
C LYS A 669 -11.94 -9.38 24.29
N VAL A 670 -11.29 -8.31 24.78
CA VAL A 670 -11.97 -7.08 25.19
C VAL A 670 -12.58 -6.33 24.00
N SER A 671 -11.88 -6.22 22.87
CA SER A 671 -12.39 -5.56 21.66
C SER A 671 -13.54 -6.34 21.02
N GLU A 672 -13.51 -7.67 21.05
CA GLU A 672 -14.59 -8.55 20.59
C GLU A 672 -15.84 -8.42 21.47
N SER A 673 -15.67 -8.39 22.79
CA SER A 673 -16.76 -8.09 23.74
C SER A 673 -17.36 -6.71 23.47
N LEU A 674 -16.53 -5.67 23.36
CA LEU A 674 -16.98 -4.30 23.13
C LEU A 674 -17.74 -4.17 21.79
N HIS A 675 -17.20 -4.71 20.70
CA HIS A 675 -17.87 -4.66 19.40
C HIS A 675 -19.16 -5.47 19.38
N THR A 676 -19.21 -6.64 20.02
CA THR A 676 -20.46 -7.42 20.15
C THR A 676 -21.52 -6.64 20.94
N GLY A 677 -21.12 -5.92 21.98
CA GLY A 677 -22.03 -5.07 22.76
C GLY A 677 -22.60 -3.88 21.98
N ILE A 678 -21.85 -3.34 21.01
CA ILE A 678 -22.25 -2.16 20.24
C ILE A 678 -22.99 -2.54 18.95
N ASN A 679 -22.44 -3.48 18.17
CA ASN A 679 -22.93 -3.83 16.84
C ASN A 679 -23.85 -5.06 16.84
N GLY A 680 -23.85 -5.85 17.92
CA GLY A 680 -24.28 -7.24 17.88
C GLY A 680 -23.32 -8.13 17.10
N ASN A 681 -23.69 -9.39 16.93
CA ASN A 681 -23.06 -10.34 16.01
C ASN A 681 -24.11 -11.39 15.54
N GLU A 682 -23.83 -12.11 14.45
CA GLU A 682 -24.77 -13.09 13.88
C GLU A 682 -24.88 -14.37 14.72
N TYR A 683 -23.80 -14.77 15.39
CA TYR A 683 -23.65 -16.09 16.03
C TYR A 683 -24.14 -16.15 17.49
N THR A 684 -24.22 -15.02 18.20
CA THR A 684 -24.42 -15.00 19.67
C THR A 684 -25.42 -13.94 20.14
N TYR A 685 -25.43 -12.74 19.54
CA TYR A 685 -26.26 -11.63 20.01
C TYR A 685 -26.62 -10.64 18.87
N SER A 686 -27.72 -10.90 18.17
CA SER A 686 -28.12 -10.18 16.96
C SER A 686 -28.72 -8.77 17.16
N LYS A 687 -28.39 -8.08 18.27
CA LYS A 687 -28.92 -6.74 18.59
C LYS A 687 -27.81 -5.70 18.72
N GLN A 688 -27.82 -4.72 17.82
CA GLN A 688 -27.11 -3.45 17.97
C GLN A 688 -27.53 -2.71 19.26
N VAL A 689 -26.68 -1.81 19.74
CA VAL A 689 -26.94 -0.97 20.92
C VAL A 689 -28.16 -0.09 20.73
N ILE A 690 -29.08 -0.15 21.68
CA ILE A 690 -30.23 0.76 21.74
C ILE A 690 -29.75 2.06 22.38
N TYR A 691 -29.51 3.11 21.57
CA TYR A 691 -29.00 4.40 22.05
C TYR A 691 -29.82 5.06 23.16
N ASN A 692 -31.13 4.76 23.24
CA ASN A 692 -32.01 5.26 24.30
C ASN A 692 -31.94 4.43 25.60
N GLU A 693 -31.30 3.26 25.59
CA GLU A 693 -31.25 2.31 26.71
C GLU A 693 -29.89 1.56 26.82
N PRO A 694 -28.72 2.23 26.68
CA PRO A 694 -27.42 1.54 26.52
C PRO A 694 -27.01 0.69 27.73
N GLU A 695 -27.54 0.99 28.92
CA GLU A 695 -27.43 0.18 30.14
C GLU A 695 -27.81 -1.30 29.96
N LYS A 696 -28.64 -1.64 28.97
CA LYS A 696 -28.99 -3.04 28.65
C LYS A 696 -27.80 -3.85 28.10
N HIS A 697 -26.76 -3.19 27.59
CA HIS A 697 -25.59 -3.81 26.97
C HIS A 697 -24.35 -3.79 27.87
N LYS A 698 -24.44 -3.26 29.10
CA LYS A 698 -23.28 -2.99 29.98
C LYS A 698 -22.40 -4.19 30.34
N LEU A 699 -22.92 -5.42 30.27
CA LEU A 699 -22.12 -6.63 30.50
C LEU A 699 -21.01 -6.78 29.44
N PHE A 700 -21.27 -6.38 28.19
CA PHE A 700 -20.28 -6.36 27.12
C PHE A 700 -19.26 -5.23 27.26
N PHE A 701 -19.65 -4.12 27.90
CA PHE A 701 -18.79 -2.95 28.12
C PHE A 701 -17.91 -3.10 29.37
N ALA A 702 -18.33 -3.89 30.37
CA ALA A 702 -17.63 -4.02 31.65
C ALA A 702 -16.14 -4.45 31.54
N PRO A 703 -15.74 -5.43 30.70
CA PRO A 703 -14.33 -5.79 30.53
C PRO A 703 -13.48 -4.64 29.98
N PHE A 704 -14.05 -3.83 29.08
CA PHE A 704 -13.40 -2.65 28.52
C PHE A 704 -13.27 -1.52 29.55
N LEU A 705 -14.37 -1.19 30.25
CA LEU A 705 -14.36 -0.11 31.24
C LEU A 705 -13.44 -0.42 32.43
N ALA A 706 -13.27 -1.69 32.81
CA ALA A 706 -12.31 -2.12 33.83
C ALA A 706 -10.85 -1.80 33.49
N MET A 707 -10.51 -1.61 32.21
CA MET A 707 -9.15 -1.18 31.80
C MET A 707 -8.79 0.23 32.29
N ALA A 708 -9.77 1.06 32.69
CA ALA A 708 -9.51 2.42 33.19
C ALA A 708 -8.64 2.41 34.45
N ASP A 709 -8.81 1.44 35.35
CA ASP A 709 -7.94 1.29 36.53
C ASP A 709 -6.50 0.90 36.16
N ILE A 710 -6.32 0.14 35.06
CA ILE A 710 -4.99 -0.23 34.54
C ILE A 710 -4.30 0.96 33.85
N LEU A 711 -5.06 1.85 33.21
CA LEU A 711 -4.56 3.09 32.59
C LEU A 711 -4.39 4.25 33.57
N LYS A 712 -4.93 4.15 34.79
CA LYS A 712 -4.85 5.18 35.84
C LYS A 712 -3.43 5.69 36.17
N PRO A 713 -2.37 4.85 36.17
CA PRO A 713 -0.99 5.33 36.38
C PRO A 713 -0.50 6.32 35.31
N LEU A 714 -1.10 6.34 34.12
CA LEU A 714 -0.72 7.25 33.03
C LEU A 714 -1.10 8.72 33.35
N ILE A 715 -2.10 8.94 34.21
CA ILE A 715 -2.64 10.28 34.51
C ILE A 715 -1.58 11.17 35.17
N GLY A 716 -0.86 10.64 36.17
CA GLY A 716 0.20 11.35 36.90
C GLY A 716 1.37 11.85 36.04
N TYR A 717 1.63 11.21 34.90
CA TYR A 717 2.64 11.67 33.93
C TYR A 717 2.11 12.78 33.01
N LEU A 718 0.82 13.07 33.07
CA LEU A 718 0.05 13.97 32.22
C LEU A 718 -0.66 15.09 33.01
N ASP A 719 -0.34 15.27 34.31
CA ASP A 719 -0.96 16.20 35.29
C ASP A 719 -1.07 17.68 34.85
N ASP A 720 -0.25 18.10 33.89
CA ASP A 720 -0.13 19.47 33.39
C ASP A 720 -0.22 19.57 31.86
N VAL A 721 -0.64 18.50 31.18
CA VAL A 721 -0.76 18.45 29.73
C VAL A 721 -2.09 19.03 29.27
N ASP A 722 -2.04 19.81 28.19
CA ASP A 722 -3.20 20.41 27.51
C ASP A 722 -3.69 19.52 26.36
N LEU A 723 -2.77 18.93 25.59
CA LEU A 723 -3.03 18.07 24.44
C LEU A 723 -2.20 16.78 24.49
N VAL A 724 -2.87 15.63 24.40
CA VAL A 724 -2.30 14.29 24.29
C VAL A 724 -2.50 13.74 22.87
N TYR A 725 -1.41 13.50 22.15
CA TYR A 725 -1.42 12.67 20.95
C TYR A 725 -1.35 11.18 21.34
N ILE A 726 -2.26 10.35 20.82
CA ILE A 726 -2.28 8.91 21.09
C ILE A 726 -1.87 8.15 19.82
N SER A 727 -0.82 7.32 19.93
CA SER A 727 -0.38 6.36 18.91
C SER A 727 -0.66 4.92 19.38
N PRO A 728 -1.73 4.26 18.88
CA PRO A 728 -2.05 2.88 19.23
C PRO A 728 -1.10 1.85 18.57
N HIS A 729 -1.27 0.58 18.91
CA HIS A 729 -0.67 -0.59 18.25
C HIS A 729 -1.68 -1.73 18.21
N GLY A 730 -1.76 -2.49 17.11
CA GLY A 730 -2.67 -3.62 16.96
C GLY A 730 -4.11 -3.28 17.36
N THR A 731 -4.69 -4.09 18.24
CA THR A 731 -6.06 -3.92 18.76
C THR A 731 -6.29 -2.62 19.52
N TRP A 732 -5.27 -1.90 19.99
CA TRP A 732 -5.47 -0.55 20.54
C TRP A 732 -6.04 0.44 19.50
N HIS A 733 -5.95 0.16 18.19
CA HIS A 733 -6.59 0.97 17.15
C HIS A 733 -8.13 0.88 17.15
N SER A 734 -8.72 -0.24 17.56
CA SER A 734 -10.19 -0.41 17.60
C SER A 734 -10.82 0.06 18.92
N LEU A 735 -10.02 0.18 20.00
CA LEU A 735 -10.50 0.58 21.32
C LEU A 735 -10.63 2.11 21.47
N PRO A 736 -11.74 2.63 22.03
CA PRO A 736 -11.91 4.07 22.30
C PRO A 736 -11.15 4.47 23.58
N ILE A 737 -9.81 4.47 23.55
CA ILE A 737 -8.94 4.80 24.70
C ILE A 737 -9.35 6.09 25.45
N HIS A 738 -9.88 7.09 24.73
CA HIS A 738 -10.38 8.33 25.33
C HIS A 738 -11.58 8.14 26.29
N VAL A 739 -12.38 7.07 26.17
CA VAL A 739 -13.41 6.67 27.16
C VAL A 739 -12.78 6.27 28.49
N LEU A 740 -11.58 5.71 28.47
CA LEU A 740 -10.88 5.27 29.67
C LEU A 740 -10.11 6.43 30.33
N LEU A 741 -9.54 7.33 29.52
CA LEU A 741 -8.68 8.41 30.01
C LEU A 741 -9.44 9.71 30.36
N LEU A 742 -10.39 10.17 29.54
CA LEU A 742 -11.07 11.45 29.76
C LEU A 742 -11.82 11.51 31.11
N PRO A 743 -12.59 10.49 31.53
CA PRO A 743 -13.27 10.54 32.83
C PRO A 743 -12.34 10.61 34.04
N LEU A 744 -11.08 10.17 33.91
CA LEU A 744 -10.08 10.29 34.97
C LEU A 744 -9.59 11.74 35.09
N PHE A 745 -9.27 12.41 33.97
CA PHE A 745 -8.95 13.83 33.97
C PHE A 745 -10.13 14.72 34.42
N TRP A 746 -11.36 14.35 34.04
CA TRP A 746 -12.57 15.09 34.47
C TRP A 746 -12.80 15.01 35.99
N GLN A 747 -12.43 13.91 36.65
CA GLN A 747 -12.46 13.80 38.12
C GLN A 747 -11.48 14.76 38.82
N GLU A 748 -10.40 15.14 38.14
CA GLU A 748 -9.44 16.16 38.59
C GLU A 748 -9.83 17.59 38.18
N GLY A 749 -10.97 17.77 37.50
CA GLY A 749 -11.43 19.06 36.98
C GLY A 749 -10.69 19.53 35.73
N ARG A 750 -10.05 18.62 34.98
CA ARG A 750 -9.22 18.91 33.80
C ARG A 750 -9.84 18.37 32.51
N VAL A 751 -9.77 19.13 31.42
CA VAL A 751 -10.33 18.77 30.10
C VAL A 751 -9.25 18.84 29.02
N PRO A 752 -8.28 17.89 28.98
CA PRO A 752 -7.26 17.85 27.95
C PRO A 752 -7.82 17.30 26.63
N GLY A 753 -7.27 17.75 25.49
CA GLY A 753 -7.61 17.19 24.18
C GLY A 753 -6.87 15.89 23.91
N LEU A 754 -7.58 14.86 23.46
CA LEU A 754 -7.00 13.59 23.02
C LEU A 754 -7.17 13.45 21.50
N VAL A 755 -6.06 13.34 20.77
CA VAL A 755 -6.04 13.27 19.30
C VAL A 755 -5.24 12.05 18.85
N TYR A 756 -5.85 11.23 18.00
CA TYR A 756 -5.26 9.98 17.55
C TYR A 756 -4.35 10.18 16.33
N ILE A 757 -3.21 9.50 16.29
CA ILE A 757 -2.40 9.38 15.08
C ILE A 757 -1.85 7.95 14.97
N PRO A 758 -1.75 7.34 13.78
CA PRO A 758 -1.23 5.97 13.67
C PRO A 758 0.21 5.80 14.16
N SER A 759 1.08 6.72 13.76
CA SER A 759 2.51 6.76 14.12
C SER A 759 2.94 8.21 14.30
N ILE A 760 3.83 8.48 15.25
CA ILE A 760 4.31 9.82 15.57
C ILE A 760 5.12 10.45 14.42
N HIS A 761 5.73 9.64 13.54
CA HIS A 761 6.35 10.11 12.29
C HIS A 761 5.39 10.92 11.42
N LEU A 762 4.08 10.65 11.52
CA LEU A 762 3.07 11.30 10.69
C LEU A 762 2.78 12.74 11.11
N LEU A 763 3.06 13.14 12.36
CA LEU A 763 2.86 14.53 12.80
C LEU A 763 3.72 15.51 12.02
N GLU A 764 4.97 15.14 11.71
CA GLU A 764 5.90 15.98 10.93
C GLU A 764 5.37 16.24 9.52
N ILE A 765 4.85 15.19 8.86
CA ILE A 765 4.27 15.25 7.51
C ILE A 765 3.01 16.12 7.50
N LEU A 766 2.08 15.89 8.42
CA LEU A 766 0.83 16.65 8.51
C LEU A 766 1.07 18.11 8.88
N LYS A 767 2.09 18.40 9.72
CA LYS A 767 2.58 19.77 9.96
C LYS A 767 3.11 20.43 8.70
N HIS A 768 4.03 19.79 7.97
CA HIS A 768 4.57 20.35 6.74
C HIS A 768 3.49 20.58 5.68
N ARG A 769 2.53 19.66 5.54
CA ARG A 769 1.36 19.83 4.66
C ARG A 769 0.50 21.03 5.07
N HIS A 770 0.14 21.14 6.34
CA HIS A 770 -0.62 22.28 6.88
C HIS A 770 0.09 23.63 6.70
N LEU A 771 1.41 23.69 6.94
CA LEU A 771 2.20 24.92 6.78
C LEU A 771 2.28 25.39 5.32
N ASN A 772 2.30 24.47 4.36
CA ASN A 772 2.37 24.78 2.93
C ASN A 772 1.01 25.16 2.33
N ASN A 773 -0.08 24.47 2.70
CA ASN A 773 -1.41 24.61 2.08
C ASN A 773 -2.25 25.81 2.59
N ARG A 774 -1.61 26.90 3.03
CA ARG A 774 -2.25 28.03 3.73
C ARG A 774 -3.18 28.95 2.91
N GLN A 775 -3.46 28.65 1.64
CA GLN A 775 -4.19 29.57 0.73
C GLN A 775 -5.70 29.31 0.57
N LEU A 776 -6.24 28.25 1.17
CA LEU A 776 -7.56 27.70 0.80
C LEU A 776 -8.70 27.98 1.81
N TYR A 777 -8.46 28.79 2.84
CA TYR A 777 -9.38 29.00 3.98
C TYR A 777 -10.72 29.71 3.68
N LYS A 778 -11.02 30.08 2.43
CA LYS A 778 -12.20 30.90 2.09
C LYS A 778 -13.51 30.12 2.03
N TYR A 779 -13.45 28.81 1.80
CA TYR A 779 -14.64 27.96 1.63
C TYR A 779 -14.70 26.84 2.66
N TYR A 780 -15.91 26.60 3.18
CA TYR A 780 -16.30 25.38 3.89
C TYR A 780 -17.40 24.68 3.08
N GLY A 781 -17.66 23.40 3.34
CA GLY A 781 -18.79 22.72 2.72
C GLY A 781 -19.49 21.72 3.63
N LEU A 782 -20.76 21.47 3.32
CA LEU A 782 -21.68 20.66 4.11
C LEU A 782 -22.58 19.82 3.18
N ALA A 783 -22.29 18.54 3.09
CA ALA A 783 -23.16 17.57 2.44
C ALA A 783 -24.05 16.86 3.47
N THR A 784 -25.32 16.65 3.15
CA THR A 784 -26.21 15.82 3.95
C THR A 784 -27.15 15.00 3.08
N VAL A 785 -27.17 13.69 3.29
CA VAL A 785 -28.05 12.74 2.61
C VAL A 785 -28.62 11.76 3.62
N HIS A 786 -29.87 11.34 3.39
CA HIS A 786 -30.54 10.29 4.16
C HIS A 786 -30.86 9.11 3.24
N ALA A 787 -31.05 7.93 3.82
CA ALA A 787 -31.43 6.77 3.02
C ALA A 787 -32.90 6.85 2.58
N ALA A 788 -33.24 6.09 1.54
CA ALA A 788 -34.62 5.80 1.19
C ALA A 788 -35.39 5.24 2.41
N GLY A 789 -36.63 5.70 2.61
CA GLY A 789 -37.48 5.30 3.74
C GLY A 789 -37.19 6.01 5.08
N GLU A 790 -36.11 6.78 5.20
CA GLU A 790 -35.81 7.55 6.42
C GLU A 790 -36.53 8.90 6.50
N SER A 791 -36.60 9.46 7.71
CA SER A 791 -37.20 10.78 7.98
C SER A 791 -36.31 11.93 7.48
N GLU A 792 -36.52 12.34 6.23
CA GLU A 792 -35.94 13.56 5.63
C GLU A 792 -35.94 14.73 6.61
N LYS A 793 -37.07 14.98 7.26
CA LYS A 793 -37.27 16.08 8.24
C LYS A 793 -36.24 16.07 9.38
N SER A 794 -35.77 14.90 9.81
CA SER A 794 -34.79 14.77 10.88
C SER A 794 -33.39 15.20 10.39
N TYR A 795 -32.99 14.72 9.21
CA TYR A 795 -31.73 15.10 8.57
C TYR A 795 -31.72 16.55 8.09
N LEU A 796 -32.85 17.06 7.59
CA LEU A 796 -32.99 18.47 7.21
C LEU A 796 -32.81 19.40 8.41
N LYS A 797 -33.36 19.03 9.59
CA LYS A 797 -33.09 19.78 10.82
C LYS A 797 -31.61 19.73 11.21
N ALA A 798 -30.98 18.55 11.14
CA ALA A 798 -29.55 18.41 11.45
C ALA A 798 -28.67 19.25 10.51
N HIS A 799 -28.94 19.19 9.21
CA HIS A 799 -28.31 20.02 8.19
C HIS A 799 -28.51 21.52 8.47
N GLN A 800 -29.74 21.96 8.78
CA GLN A 800 -30.04 23.36 9.08
C GLN A 800 -29.35 23.88 10.35
N ASN A 801 -29.21 23.06 11.39
CA ASN A 801 -28.44 23.39 12.60
C ASN A 801 -26.97 23.67 12.23
N LEU A 802 -26.32 22.74 11.53
CA LEU A 802 -24.91 22.85 11.12
C LEU A 802 -24.70 23.99 10.11
N LEU A 803 -25.59 24.14 9.12
CA LEU A 803 -25.53 25.18 8.11
C LEU A 803 -25.64 26.58 8.73
N THR A 804 -26.58 26.78 9.66
CA THR A 804 -26.76 28.06 10.37
C THR A 804 -25.52 28.44 11.17
N LEU A 805 -24.88 27.44 11.81
CA LEU A 805 -23.65 27.64 12.58
C LEU A 805 -22.46 28.01 11.68
N LEU A 806 -22.29 27.32 10.54
CA LEU A 806 -21.23 27.60 9.57
C LEU A 806 -21.44 28.95 8.86
N GLN A 807 -22.69 29.32 8.57
CA GLN A 807 -23.07 30.65 8.07
C GLN A 807 -22.84 31.79 9.08
N GLY A 808 -22.59 31.47 10.35
CA GLY A 808 -22.12 32.42 11.36
C GLY A 808 -20.63 32.78 11.27
N THR A 809 -19.89 32.20 10.31
CA THR A 809 -18.47 32.45 10.06
C THR A 809 -18.26 33.32 8.81
N GLU A 810 -17.04 33.83 8.58
CA GLU A 810 -16.68 34.61 7.38
C GLU A 810 -16.51 33.74 6.11
N ALA A 811 -16.66 32.42 6.19
CA ALA A 811 -16.43 31.51 5.08
C ALA A 811 -17.64 31.40 4.14
N ILE A 812 -17.38 31.21 2.84
CA ILE A 812 -18.43 30.89 1.86
C ILE A 812 -18.75 29.41 1.96
N ILE A 813 -20.02 29.07 2.19
CA ILE A 813 -20.47 27.68 2.34
C ILE A 813 -20.84 27.09 0.97
N ARG A 814 -20.37 25.88 0.69
CA ARG A 814 -20.84 24.99 -0.38
C ARG A 814 -21.75 23.92 0.25
N ASP A 815 -23.06 24.11 0.19
CA ASP A 815 -24.06 23.20 0.73
C ASP A 815 -24.64 22.24 -0.32
N ALA A 816 -25.04 21.05 0.13
CA ALA A 816 -25.79 20.08 -0.66
C ALA A 816 -26.69 19.22 0.25
N PHE A 817 -27.99 19.13 -0.08
CA PHE A 817 -28.96 18.34 0.69
C PHE A 817 -29.70 17.28 -0.16
N GLY A 818 -29.95 16.11 0.42
CA GLY A 818 -30.73 15.04 -0.19
C GLY A 818 -30.12 14.59 -1.52
N ILE A 819 -30.91 14.62 -2.58
CA ILE A 819 -30.49 14.22 -3.95
C ILE A 819 -29.36 15.09 -4.54
N GLN A 820 -29.02 16.24 -3.94
CA GLN A 820 -27.91 17.08 -4.39
C GLN A 820 -26.55 16.60 -3.87
N ALA A 821 -26.52 15.83 -2.78
CA ALA A 821 -25.30 15.35 -2.13
C ALA A 821 -24.78 14.09 -2.83
N THR A 822 -24.41 14.22 -4.11
CA THR A 822 -23.90 13.12 -4.95
C THR A 822 -22.40 12.89 -4.76
N SER A 823 -21.90 11.73 -5.20
CA SER A 823 -20.46 11.42 -5.25
C SER A 823 -19.66 12.53 -5.92
N ASP A 824 -20.06 12.94 -7.13
CA ASP A 824 -19.34 13.94 -7.91
C ASP A 824 -19.35 15.30 -7.22
N LYS A 825 -20.48 15.68 -6.62
CA LYS A 825 -20.60 16.94 -5.85
C LYS A 825 -19.66 16.96 -4.65
N VAL A 826 -19.61 15.87 -3.89
CA VAL A 826 -18.70 15.71 -2.74
C VAL A 826 -17.23 15.77 -3.18
N MET A 827 -16.86 15.13 -4.29
CA MET A 827 -15.49 15.16 -4.83
C MET A 827 -15.09 16.56 -5.37
N GLU A 828 -16.03 17.29 -5.97
CA GLU A 828 -15.85 18.66 -6.47
C GLU A 828 -15.64 19.65 -5.32
N ASP A 829 -16.45 19.54 -4.26
CA ASP A 829 -16.33 20.37 -3.05
C ASP A 829 -15.04 20.09 -2.28
N LEU A 830 -14.70 18.81 -2.07
CA LEU A 830 -13.53 18.40 -1.30
C LEU A 830 -12.20 18.92 -1.84
N ASN A 831 -12.14 19.35 -3.10
CA ASN A 831 -10.97 19.97 -3.72
C ASN A 831 -10.98 21.52 -3.73
N GLN A 832 -12.02 22.15 -3.18
CA GLN A 832 -12.18 23.62 -3.14
C GLN A 832 -12.40 24.20 -1.73
N VAL A 833 -12.65 23.35 -0.72
CA VAL A 833 -12.87 23.76 0.67
C VAL A 833 -11.66 23.55 1.57
N SER A 834 -11.66 24.20 2.74
CA SER A 834 -10.71 23.99 3.83
C SER A 834 -11.26 23.12 4.98
N LEU A 835 -12.59 23.06 5.10
CA LEU A 835 -13.36 22.21 6.01
C LEU A 835 -14.50 21.57 5.20
N TYR A 836 -14.69 20.26 5.32
CA TYR A 836 -15.88 19.58 4.78
C TYR A 836 -16.57 18.74 5.84
N HIS A 837 -17.89 18.87 5.97
CA HIS A 837 -18.73 18.00 6.79
C HIS A 837 -19.61 17.13 5.88
N VAL A 838 -19.66 15.83 6.15
CA VAL A 838 -20.58 14.89 5.49
C VAL A 838 -21.43 14.17 6.54
N LEU A 839 -22.74 14.37 6.48
CA LEU A 839 -23.74 13.58 7.20
C LEU A 839 -24.40 12.62 6.21
N ALA A 840 -24.10 11.33 6.34
CA ALA A 840 -24.53 10.27 5.42
C ALA A 840 -24.55 8.92 6.13
N HIS A 841 -25.03 7.86 5.46
CA HIS A 841 -24.74 6.51 5.92
C HIS A 841 -23.32 6.12 5.54
N GLY A 842 -22.58 5.56 6.50
CA GLY A 842 -21.29 4.95 6.27
C GLY A 842 -21.45 3.45 6.08
N CYS A 843 -20.67 2.87 5.17
CA CYS A 843 -20.52 1.43 5.01
C CYS A 843 -19.07 1.06 5.30
N PHE A 844 -18.83 0.37 6.42
CA PHE A 844 -17.54 -0.20 6.76
C PHE A 844 -17.42 -1.61 6.16
N LEU A 845 -16.31 -1.89 5.47
CA LEU A 845 -16.00 -3.22 4.94
C LEU A 845 -14.89 -3.87 5.76
N GLU A 846 -15.03 -5.16 6.02
CA GLU A 846 -14.07 -5.92 6.81
C GLU A 846 -12.95 -6.52 5.93
N GLY A 847 -11.90 -7.03 6.58
CA GLY A 847 -10.79 -7.68 5.88
C GLY A 847 -10.11 -6.77 4.86
N ARG A 848 -9.62 -7.37 3.76
CA ARG A 848 -8.86 -6.65 2.71
C ARG A 848 -9.61 -5.48 2.06
N GLN A 849 -10.93 -5.42 2.17
CA GLN A 849 -11.76 -4.36 1.58
C GLN A 849 -11.88 -3.10 2.47
N ALA A 850 -11.22 -3.02 3.62
CA ALA A 850 -11.35 -1.90 4.57
C ALA A 850 -11.09 -0.50 3.97
N MET A 851 -10.25 -0.39 2.92
CA MET A 851 -10.04 0.87 2.17
C MET A 851 -11.22 1.26 1.27
N ASP A 852 -12.00 0.27 0.83
CA ASP A 852 -13.19 0.45 -0.01
C ASP A 852 -14.50 0.56 0.79
N SER A 853 -14.38 0.63 2.12
CA SER A 853 -15.37 1.31 2.97
C SER A 853 -15.72 2.67 2.36
N GLY A 854 -16.94 3.16 2.55
CA GLY A 854 -17.40 4.35 1.83
C GLY A 854 -18.66 5.01 2.35
N LEU A 855 -18.93 6.17 1.78
CA LEU A 855 -20.16 6.94 2.02
C LEU A 855 -21.25 6.48 1.05
N LEU A 856 -22.47 6.28 1.54
CA LEU A 856 -23.66 6.16 0.69
C LEU A 856 -24.18 7.56 0.39
N LEU A 857 -23.97 8.00 -0.85
CA LEU A 857 -24.31 9.33 -1.36
C LEU A 857 -25.44 9.26 -2.39
N ALA A 858 -26.00 10.40 -2.77
CA ALA A 858 -27.05 10.44 -3.78
C ALA A 858 -26.54 9.98 -5.16
N GLU A 859 -27.39 9.26 -5.87
CA GLU A 859 -27.15 8.76 -7.22
C GLU A 859 -28.06 9.49 -8.23
N PRO A 860 -27.78 9.41 -9.55
CA PRO A 860 -28.73 9.89 -10.58
C PRO A 860 -30.10 9.19 -10.54
N SER A 861 -30.18 8.04 -9.87
CA SER A 861 -31.40 7.27 -9.57
C SER A 861 -32.24 7.87 -8.44
N GLY A 862 -31.64 8.65 -7.52
CA GLY A 862 -32.30 9.28 -6.38
C GLY A 862 -31.49 9.21 -5.07
N LEU A 863 -32.22 9.04 -3.96
CA LEU A 863 -31.65 8.83 -2.63
C LEU A 863 -31.04 7.43 -2.51
N PRO A 864 -29.94 7.26 -1.75
CA PRO A 864 -29.30 5.96 -1.61
C PRO A 864 -30.16 4.95 -0.84
N ASP A 865 -30.07 3.70 -1.26
CA ASP A 865 -30.53 2.54 -0.51
C ASP A 865 -29.35 1.90 0.26
N LYS A 866 -29.62 1.33 1.44
CA LYS A 866 -28.55 0.82 2.33
C LYS A 866 -27.97 -0.52 1.90
N GLU A 867 -28.70 -1.30 1.11
CA GLU A 867 -28.32 -2.65 0.70
C GLU A 867 -27.79 -2.67 -0.74
N THR A 868 -28.27 -1.76 -1.59
CA THR A 868 -28.10 -1.84 -3.06
C THR A 868 -27.38 -0.67 -3.73
N SER A 869 -27.29 0.52 -3.12
CA SER A 869 -26.60 1.66 -3.76
C SER A 869 -25.07 1.53 -3.76
N SER A 870 -24.45 2.19 -4.74
CA SER A 870 -23.00 2.29 -4.86
C SER A 870 -22.37 3.10 -3.72
N ARG A 871 -21.11 2.80 -3.41
CA ARG A 871 -20.35 3.43 -2.32
C ARG A 871 -19.33 4.41 -2.88
N THR A 872 -19.32 5.63 -2.35
CA THR A 872 -18.21 6.57 -2.59
C THR A 872 -17.04 6.15 -1.69
N THR A 873 -16.11 5.36 -2.24
CA THR A 873 -15.12 4.63 -1.44
C THR A 873 -13.96 5.48 -0.95
N GLY A 874 -13.26 5.00 0.08
CA GLY A 874 -12.01 5.61 0.54
C GLY A 874 -10.97 5.65 -0.58
N THR A 875 -10.91 4.59 -1.40
CA THR A 875 -10.07 4.61 -2.59
C THR A 875 -10.47 5.74 -3.54
N MET A 876 -11.76 5.90 -3.90
CA MET A 876 -12.26 7.04 -4.71
C MET A 876 -11.79 8.42 -4.21
N LEU A 877 -11.71 8.62 -2.89
CA LEU A 877 -11.19 9.86 -2.29
C LEU A 877 -9.68 10.05 -2.53
N MET A 878 -8.87 9.00 -2.40
CA MET A 878 -7.43 9.09 -2.71
C MET A 878 -7.18 9.48 -4.16
N LEU A 879 -8.03 9.01 -5.08
CA LEU A 879 -7.94 9.30 -6.52
C LEU A 879 -8.09 10.79 -6.82
N ASN A 880 -9.18 11.38 -6.32
CA ASN A 880 -9.55 12.77 -6.55
C ASN A 880 -8.75 13.74 -5.66
N GLY A 881 -8.21 13.25 -4.54
CA GLY A 881 -7.56 14.06 -3.53
C GLY A 881 -8.55 14.92 -2.73
N THR A 882 -8.02 15.71 -1.81
CA THR A 882 -8.77 16.78 -1.14
C THR A 882 -7.86 17.95 -0.77
N SER A 883 -8.41 19.16 -0.81
CA SER A 883 -7.79 20.38 -0.27
C SER A 883 -8.19 20.66 1.19
N ALA A 884 -9.22 19.96 1.69
CA ALA A 884 -9.77 20.17 3.02
C ALA A 884 -8.74 19.83 4.10
N SER A 885 -8.38 20.80 4.94
CA SER A 885 -7.48 20.55 6.09
C SER A 885 -8.17 19.76 7.21
N HIS A 886 -9.50 19.81 7.28
CA HIS A 886 -10.30 18.94 8.13
C HIS A 886 -11.50 18.37 7.37
N VAL A 887 -11.75 17.07 7.55
CA VAL A 887 -12.98 16.41 7.09
C VAL A 887 -13.70 15.84 8.31
N SER A 888 -14.97 16.18 8.49
CA SER A 888 -15.83 15.59 9.52
C SER A 888 -16.81 14.63 8.86
N LEU A 889 -16.77 13.37 9.29
CA LEU A 889 -17.64 12.31 8.81
C LEU A 889 -18.67 12.02 9.89
N GLN A 890 -19.84 12.65 9.84
CA GLN A 890 -21.00 12.21 10.60
C GLN A 890 -21.66 11.03 9.86
N ALA A 891 -20.87 9.97 9.65
CA ALA A 891 -21.23 8.79 8.86
C ALA A 891 -20.78 7.51 9.56
N CYS A 892 -21.77 6.67 9.91
CA CYS A 892 -21.66 5.52 10.79
C CYS A 892 -20.45 4.59 10.51
N SER A 893 -19.77 4.19 11.58
CA SER A 893 -18.67 3.21 11.58
C SER A 893 -17.45 3.47 10.65
N LEU A 894 -17.36 4.58 9.90
CA LEU A 894 -16.21 4.88 9.03
C LEU A 894 -14.92 5.28 9.78
N GLY A 895 -15.02 5.51 11.09
CA GLY A 895 -13.90 5.63 12.01
C GLY A 895 -13.46 4.29 12.62
N LYS A 896 -14.20 3.19 12.43
CA LYS A 896 -13.75 1.83 12.78
C LYS A 896 -12.44 1.54 12.03
N ARG A 897 -11.55 0.82 12.71
CA ARG A 897 -10.21 0.49 12.21
C ARG A 897 -9.99 -1.00 12.35
N LEU A 898 -9.19 -1.55 11.45
CA LEU A 898 -8.55 -2.85 11.63
C LEU A 898 -7.04 -2.64 11.57
N ALA A 899 -6.32 -3.42 12.37
CA ALA A 899 -4.88 -3.60 12.23
C ALA A 899 -4.60 -4.97 11.58
N ASP A 900 -3.53 -5.06 10.81
CA ASP A 900 -2.90 -6.33 10.44
C ASP A 900 -1.78 -6.68 11.44
N GLN A 901 -1.11 -7.83 11.24
CA GLN A 901 0.09 -8.18 12.02
C GLN A 901 1.28 -7.26 11.70
N GLY A 902 1.24 -6.51 10.59
CA GLY A 902 2.17 -5.42 10.27
C GLY A 902 1.90 -4.12 11.05
N ASN A 903 0.80 -4.09 11.83
CA ASN A 903 0.32 -2.95 12.61
C ASN A 903 0.04 -1.68 11.79
N GLU A 904 -0.40 -1.85 10.55
CA GLU A 904 -0.86 -0.76 9.70
C GLU A 904 -2.25 -0.23 10.10
N PHE A 905 -2.42 1.09 9.90
CA PHE A 905 -3.71 1.75 10.02
C PHE A 905 -4.52 1.60 8.73
N TRP A 906 -5.50 0.70 8.75
CA TRP A 906 -6.43 0.49 7.65
C TRP A 906 -7.84 1.05 7.94
N GLY A 907 -8.54 1.45 6.88
CA GLY A 907 -9.90 2.00 6.94
C GLY A 907 -10.04 3.33 6.20
N PHE A 908 -11.28 3.79 6.03
CA PHE A 908 -11.64 5.03 5.32
C PHE A 908 -10.86 6.27 5.80
N CYS A 909 -10.56 6.35 7.10
CA CYS A 909 -9.78 7.45 7.67
C CYS A 909 -8.30 7.49 7.20
N ARG A 910 -7.69 6.35 6.82
CA ARG A 910 -6.38 6.31 6.14
C ARG A 910 -6.51 7.00 4.78
N ALA A 911 -7.53 6.63 4.01
CA ALA A 911 -7.81 7.20 2.70
C ALA A 911 -8.02 8.73 2.72
N VAL A 912 -8.82 9.26 3.65
CA VAL A 912 -9.06 10.71 3.79
C VAL A 912 -7.77 11.49 4.07
N ILE A 913 -6.91 10.98 4.96
CA ILE A 913 -5.61 11.61 5.28
C ILE A 913 -4.61 11.41 4.13
N SER A 914 -4.63 10.27 3.42
CA SER A 914 -3.86 10.06 2.18
C SER A 914 -4.23 11.08 1.11
N ALA A 915 -5.52 11.22 0.81
CA ALA A 915 -6.06 12.11 -0.23
C ALA A 915 -5.63 13.57 -0.10
N GLY A 916 -5.41 14.04 1.14
CA GLY A 916 -4.86 15.38 1.40
C GLY A 916 -5.18 15.94 2.79
N ALA A 917 -6.14 15.37 3.53
CA ALA A 917 -6.57 15.96 4.79
C ALA A 917 -5.46 16.00 5.85
N ASN A 918 -5.38 17.11 6.59
CA ASN A 918 -4.47 17.22 7.73
C ASN A 918 -5.08 16.53 8.97
N SER A 919 -6.41 16.42 9.03
CA SER A 919 -7.14 15.77 10.11
C SER A 919 -8.51 15.27 9.65
N VAL A 920 -9.03 14.22 10.30
CA VAL A 920 -10.39 13.69 10.08
C VAL A 920 -11.07 13.42 11.42
N ALA A 921 -12.36 13.74 11.53
CA ALA A 921 -13.22 13.34 12.64
C ALA A 921 -14.17 12.24 12.15
N ALA A 922 -14.19 11.07 12.78
CA ALA A 922 -14.95 9.90 12.29
C ALA A 922 -15.40 8.96 13.43
N PRO A 923 -16.51 8.22 13.28
CA PRO A 923 -17.09 7.44 14.36
C PRO A 923 -16.66 5.96 14.33
N LEU A 924 -16.30 5.44 15.51
CA LEU A 924 -15.90 4.05 15.73
C LEU A 924 -17.06 3.05 15.62
N TRP A 925 -18.29 3.55 15.74
CA TRP A 925 -19.54 2.80 15.67
C TRP A 925 -20.64 3.66 15.03
N ASP A 926 -21.86 3.14 14.96
CA ASP A 926 -23.01 3.87 14.45
C ASP A 926 -23.47 4.90 15.49
N ALA A 927 -23.73 6.16 15.10
CA ALA A 927 -23.98 7.26 16.03
C ALA A 927 -25.45 7.73 15.98
N ASP A 928 -26.06 7.98 17.14
CA ASP A 928 -27.38 8.64 17.20
C ASP A 928 -27.33 10.03 16.55
N LEU A 929 -28.21 10.26 15.58
CA LEU A 929 -28.27 11.49 14.78
C LEU A 929 -28.33 12.76 15.65
N PHE A 930 -29.11 12.75 16.72
CA PHE A 930 -29.35 13.97 17.52
C PHE A 930 -28.15 14.34 18.38
N SER A 931 -27.61 13.39 19.14
CA SER A 931 -26.40 13.61 19.95
C SER A 931 -25.16 13.85 19.11
N SER A 932 -25.00 13.17 17.97
CA SER A 932 -23.86 13.39 17.07
C SER A 932 -23.92 14.74 16.35
N THR A 933 -25.09 15.19 15.88
CA THR A 933 -25.20 16.56 15.35
C THR A 933 -24.95 17.59 16.45
N ARG A 934 -25.50 17.40 17.66
CA ARG A 934 -25.25 18.33 18.77
C ARG A 934 -23.78 18.39 19.17
N PHE A 935 -23.08 17.25 19.14
CA PHE A 935 -21.63 17.19 19.32
C PHE A 935 -20.88 18.03 18.27
N PHE A 936 -21.24 17.93 16.99
CA PHE A 936 -20.63 18.75 15.93
C PHE A 936 -21.00 20.24 16.03
N GLU A 937 -22.22 20.58 16.48
CA GLU A 937 -22.57 21.97 16.79
C GLU A 937 -21.65 22.55 17.88
N LEU A 938 -21.45 21.83 18.99
CA LEU A 938 -20.57 22.28 20.07
C LEU A 938 -19.11 22.39 19.60
N PHE A 939 -18.62 21.39 18.84
CA PHE A 939 -17.26 21.39 18.30
C PHE A 939 -17.01 22.57 17.35
N TYR A 940 -17.89 22.82 16.38
CA TYR A 940 -17.72 23.94 15.45
C TYR A 940 -17.95 25.30 16.09
N HIS A 941 -18.83 25.42 17.10
CA HIS A 941 -18.97 26.66 17.88
C HIS A 941 -17.65 26.99 18.60
N ASN A 942 -17.14 26.03 19.38
CA ASN A 942 -15.87 26.16 20.10
C ASN A 942 -14.70 26.45 19.13
N TRP A 943 -14.61 25.77 17.98
CA TRP A 943 -13.47 25.89 17.06
C TRP A 943 -13.54 27.14 16.17
N LEU A 944 -14.69 27.40 15.55
CA LEU A 944 -14.81 28.39 14.47
C LEU A 944 -15.33 29.75 14.95
N ILE A 945 -16.08 29.80 16.05
CA ILE A 945 -16.70 31.04 16.57
C ILE A 945 -15.97 31.54 17.82
N ASP A 946 -15.70 30.67 18.80
CA ASP A 946 -14.85 31.03 19.96
C ASP A 946 -13.34 31.04 19.61
N HIS A 947 -12.98 30.59 18.41
CA HIS A 947 -11.61 30.46 17.91
C HIS A 947 -10.68 29.61 18.81
N GLN A 948 -11.23 28.65 19.55
CA GLN A 948 -10.43 27.70 20.34
C GLN A 948 -9.64 26.78 19.39
N PRO A 949 -8.42 26.33 19.77
CA PRO A 949 -7.71 25.30 19.03
C PRO A 949 -8.57 24.05 18.82
N LYS A 950 -8.45 23.39 17.65
CA LYS A 950 -9.28 22.24 17.27
C LYS A 950 -9.32 21.14 18.35
N TRP A 951 -8.17 20.80 18.95
CA TRP A 951 -8.09 19.85 20.07
C TRP A 951 -8.88 20.28 21.31
N GLN A 952 -8.91 21.57 21.62
CA GLN A 952 -9.59 22.11 22.80
C GLN A 952 -11.11 22.16 22.56
N ALA A 953 -11.49 22.61 21.37
CA ALA A 953 -12.87 22.62 20.91
C ALA A 953 -13.49 21.21 20.93
N TRP A 954 -12.71 20.21 20.54
CA TRP A 954 -13.07 18.80 20.59
C TRP A 954 -13.26 18.31 22.02
N ALA A 955 -12.27 18.54 22.89
CA ALA A 955 -12.32 18.15 24.31
C ALA A 955 -13.52 18.76 25.04
N ASN A 956 -13.77 20.05 24.78
CA ASN A 956 -14.90 20.79 25.33
C ASN A 956 -16.24 20.25 24.83
N ALA A 957 -16.37 19.88 23.54
CA ALA A 957 -17.59 19.25 23.03
C ALA A 957 -17.84 17.87 23.69
N GLN A 958 -16.79 17.06 23.89
CA GLN A 958 -16.91 15.77 24.57
C GLN A 958 -17.35 15.95 26.03
N HIS A 959 -16.68 16.83 26.78
CA HIS A 959 -16.98 17.10 28.19
C HIS A 959 -18.37 17.74 28.39
N GLN A 960 -18.76 18.69 27.54
CA GLN A 960 -20.09 19.32 27.62
C GLN A 960 -21.21 18.30 27.39
N LEU A 961 -21.09 17.41 26.39
CA LEU A 961 -22.09 16.37 26.16
C LEU A 961 -22.08 15.30 27.27
N ALA A 962 -20.89 14.89 27.73
CA ALA A 962 -20.72 13.97 28.86
C ALA A 962 -21.31 14.49 30.18
N SER A 963 -21.39 15.80 30.38
CA SER A 963 -22.00 16.42 31.57
C SER A 963 -23.49 16.08 31.76
N GLY A 964 -24.17 15.63 30.70
CA GLY A 964 -25.60 15.31 30.72
C GLY A 964 -26.53 16.50 30.93
N SER A 965 -26.01 17.73 30.89
CA SER A 965 -26.75 18.97 31.21
C SER A 965 -27.90 19.29 30.25
N GLU A 966 -27.78 18.94 28.96
CA GLU A 966 -28.86 19.04 27.98
C GLU A 966 -29.77 17.79 27.99
N SER A 967 -29.21 16.62 28.30
CA SER A 967 -29.90 15.33 28.33
C SER A 967 -29.09 14.32 29.15
N PRO A 968 -29.62 13.78 30.27
CA PRO A 968 -28.92 12.77 31.07
C PRO A 968 -28.55 11.52 30.28
N LEU A 969 -29.31 11.17 29.22
CA LEU A 969 -29.01 10.05 28.33
C LEU A 969 -27.65 10.23 27.62
N TRP A 970 -27.36 11.44 27.16
CA TRP A 970 -26.15 11.76 26.40
C TRP A 970 -24.85 11.76 27.23
N SER A 971 -24.95 11.61 28.57
CA SER A 971 -23.80 11.37 29.45
C SER A 971 -23.14 9.99 29.23
N HIS A 972 -23.87 9.01 28.69
CA HIS A 972 -23.31 7.69 28.40
C HIS A 972 -22.32 7.75 27.22
N PHE A 973 -21.18 7.07 27.34
CA PHE A 973 -20.06 7.20 26.40
C PHE A 973 -20.42 6.90 24.94
N ILE A 974 -21.44 6.06 24.70
CA ILE A 974 -21.93 5.73 23.35
C ILE A 974 -22.32 6.97 22.52
N HIS A 975 -22.61 8.11 23.17
CA HIS A 975 -22.90 9.40 22.53
C HIS A 975 -21.64 10.27 22.36
N TRP A 976 -20.99 10.68 23.46
CA TRP A 976 -19.88 11.64 23.42
C TRP A 976 -18.52 11.06 22.99
N ALA A 977 -18.38 9.73 23.00
CA ALA A 977 -17.17 9.02 22.61
C ALA A 977 -17.30 8.27 21.27
N ALA A 978 -18.42 8.45 20.55
CA ALA A 978 -18.63 7.81 19.26
C ALA A 978 -17.52 8.18 18.26
N PHE A 979 -17.04 9.42 18.29
CA PHE A 979 -16.07 9.96 17.34
C PHE A 979 -14.64 10.04 17.90
N GLN A 980 -13.66 9.81 17.02
CA GLN A 980 -12.26 10.15 17.25
C GLN A 980 -11.86 11.32 16.34
N LEU A 981 -11.09 12.27 16.86
CA LEU A 981 -10.30 13.21 16.06
C LEU A 981 -8.94 12.57 15.73
N ILE A 982 -8.61 12.52 14.45
CA ILE A 982 -7.47 11.76 13.91
C ILE A 982 -6.58 12.70 13.07
N GLY A 983 -5.26 12.58 13.20
CA GLY A 983 -4.28 13.40 12.47
C GLY A 983 -3.84 14.62 13.27
N LEU A 984 -3.81 15.80 12.64
CA LEU A 984 -3.33 17.04 13.26
C LEU A 984 -4.42 17.71 14.12
N GLY A 985 -4.19 17.79 15.43
CA GLY A 985 -5.09 18.38 16.42
C GLY A 985 -5.14 19.91 16.45
N TYR A 986 -4.51 20.59 15.49
CA TYR A 986 -4.46 22.05 15.38
C TYR A 986 -5.33 22.50 14.20
#